data_AF-A0AAJ6Z1D4-F1
#
_entry.id   AF-A0AAJ6Z1D4-F1
#
_cell.length_a   1.000
_cell.length_b   1.000
_cell.length_c   1.000
_cell.angle_alpha   90.00
_cell.angle_beta   90.00
_cell.angle_gamma   90.00
#
_symmetry.space_group_name_H-M   'P 1'
#
loop_
_entity.id
_entity.type
_entity.pdbx_description
1 polymer ?
#
loop_
_entity_poly.entity_id
_entity_poly.type
_entity_poly.pdbx_seq_one_letter_code
_entity_poly.pdbx_strand_id
1 'polypeptide(L)'
;MIKMATNSNLVNNDDDSFIILGTSPGTSLDLRCNGVENGDALDKKQIEDALKDIPPEASMAFKAYFHIGDTPSPGSMMIASTIVTEDRSTEELQKRFGELLDENLVLKETLKQNNESLKEQLDLISSCQDDMLNTHKIHREKFDETKNLVKKLREENKMLKADAMRLSGSTGGGGSQPRSLRSEGRSGASSGVEFVTSPDDDTIDKLTAQLELVEKQRRQVIVENEKLTWQKESLEHIVDATSKERDEIKEKLKNIELQLSTTESDHSEEIKKLHFIIQDLERQLKSVTEAKASSDDISARDKMIQQLEGKISSLQNELKVAQIKILDLENIKLEFTQHKSAVSETVRMYKEQIQELSTRLKEAQTTMFQPVRLSVSSESDSLSEFASFTTNVKLYDRTLKHLADFVNALTTGLSDSLVQTLGTVASLYDYKLERASVDRFKSGLAEVKQQLERQHSYTLNNIGKLRGMLSIFEGIFKDYNELLKKTLTKTENQSASTNSAGSSSGSVEALTSALVARGRELQQLQTEVQQLRARHDDAELLRAQLLQYKSDFEAEREARAKMASEKDDVVTDFRTSQKRNQELEKQLDEVRKLSPGIFRTVTSKKTTPSSSPTAAGTTRTTTGNVMYTCPKCMTFSSDQYKVMEDHFDFCLDDF
;
A
#
# COMPACT_ATOMS: atom_id res chain seq x y z
N MET A 1 56.95 13.21 -53.92
CA MET A 1 55.58 13.64 -54.28
C MET A 1 54.63 12.55 -53.80
N ILE A 2 53.62 12.92 -53.02
CA ILE A 2 52.48 12.11 -52.51
C ILE A 2 52.83 11.02 -51.48
N LYS A 3 52.42 11.21 -50.22
CA LYS A 3 52.28 10.16 -49.21
C LYS A 3 50.87 10.20 -48.64
N MET A 4 50.27 9.03 -48.56
CA MET A 4 48.85 8.77 -48.35
C MET A 4 48.31 9.38 -47.05
N ALA A 5 47.20 10.09 -47.19
CA ALA A 5 46.26 10.44 -46.13
C ALA A 5 44.88 9.98 -46.60
N THR A 6 44.23 9.11 -45.82
CA THR A 6 42.84 8.67 -46.07
C THR A 6 41.99 9.08 -44.87
N ASN A 7 41.31 10.22 -45.04
CA ASN A 7 39.98 10.55 -44.51
C ASN A 7 38.94 9.74 -45.33
N SER A 8 37.73 9.37 -44.91
CA SER A 8 36.88 9.72 -43.75
C SER A 8 35.57 8.91 -43.86
N ASN A 9 34.85 8.78 -42.73
CA ASN A 9 33.41 8.50 -42.55
C ASN A 9 32.95 7.03 -42.43
N LEU A 10 32.72 6.57 -41.19
CA LEU A 10 31.38 6.58 -40.58
C LEU A 10 31.52 6.33 -39.07
N VAL A 11 30.77 7.14 -38.31
CA VAL A 11 30.87 7.37 -36.87
C VAL A 11 30.31 6.18 -36.08
N ASN A 12 31.19 5.45 -35.41
CA ASN A 12 30.90 4.73 -34.17
C ASN A 12 31.33 5.66 -33.02
N ASN A 13 30.37 6.16 -32.24
CA ASN A 13 30.67 6.67 -30.91
C ASN A 13 30.23 5.60 -29.91
N ASP A 14 31.20 4.83 -29.46
CA ASP A 14 31.19 4.16 -28.17
C ASP A 14 31.39 5.25 -27.11
N ASP A 15 30.34 5.55 -26.33
CA ASP A 15 30.50 6.23 -25.04
C ASP A 15 30.24 5.21 -23.94
N ASP A 16 31.34 4.68 -23.44
CA ASP A 16 31.45 4.08 -22.11
C ASP A 16 31.02 5.10 -21.05
N SER A 17 29.86 4.90 -20.41
CA SER A 17 29.52 5.65 -19.19
C SER A 17 30.18 4.96 -17.99
N PHE A 18 31.45 5.32 -17.79
CA PHE A 18 32.22 5.05 -16.58
C PHE A 18 31.63 5.80 -15.38
N ILE A 19 31.59 5.10 -14.24
CA ILE A 19 31.38 5.68 -12.92
C ILE A 19 32.50 6.70 -12.66
N ILE A 20 32.16 7.99 -12.69
CA ILE A 20 32.96 9.07 -12.13
C ILE A 20 32.22 9.60 -10.91
N LEU A 21 32.71 9.23 -9.72
CA LEU A 21 32.40 9.90 -8.47
C LEU A 21 32.99 11.31 -8.53
N GLY A 22 32.21 12.26 -9.05
CA GLY A 22 32.51 13.69 -9.00
C GLY A 22 32.15 14.26 -7.63
N THR A 23 33.16 14.47 -6.80
CA THR A 23 33.09 15.34 -5.63
C THR A 23 32.86 16.79 -6.07
N SER A 24 31.89 17.46 -5.46
CA SER A 24 31.67 18.91 -5.53
C SER A 24 31.37 19.44 -4.12
N PRO A 25 31.67 20.72 -3.83
CA PRO A 25 32.43 21.12 -2.65
C PRO A 25 31.54 21.63 -1.52
N GLY A 26 32.05 21.50 -0.29
CA GLY A 26 31.31 21.66 0.95
C GLY A 26 30.67 23.02 1.19
N THR A 27 29.44 22.97 1.72
CA THR A 27 28.97 23.92 2.72
C THR A 27 29.62 23.55 4.06
N SER A 28 30.52 24.45 4.47
CA SER A 28 31.28 24.46 5.71
C SER A 28 30.36 24.67 6.92
N LEU A 29 30.20 23.64 7.75
CA LEU A 29 30.20 23.66 9.23
C LEU A 29 29.89 22.26 9.74
N ASP A 30 30.81 21.32 9.49
CA ASP A 30 30.84 20.04 10.20
C ASP A 30 32.25 19.88 10.77
N LEU A 31 32.42 20.29 12.03
CA LEU A 31 33.63 20.04 12.80
C LEU A 31 33.62 18.57 13.22
N ARG A 32 34.06 17.68 12.33
CA ARG A 32 34.50 16.34 12.72
C ARG A 32 35.79 16.48 13.52
N CYS A 33 35.69 16.32 14.84
CA CYS A 33 36.84 15.98 15.68
C CYS A 33 37.41 14.65 15.18
N ASN A 34 38.57 14.72 14.51
CA ASN A 34 39.41 13.55 14.31
C ASN A 34 39.80 12.99 15.67
N GLY A 35 39.44 11.72 15.90
CA GLY A 35 40.00 10.93 16.99
C GLY A 35 41.51 10.89 16.84
N VAL A 36 42.21 11.56 17.76
CA VAL A 36 43.64 11.36 17.96
C VAL A 36 43.78 10.06 18.76
N GLU A 37 44.08 8.98 18.05
CA GLU A 37 44.68 7.79 18.65
C GLU A 37 46.07 8.19 19.18
N ASN A 38 46.11 8.56 20.46
CA ASN A 38 47.16 8.31 21.46
C ASN A 38 47.18 9.42 22.54
N GLY A 39 46.79 9.05 23.77
CA GLY A 39 47.26 9.60 25.05
C GLY A 39 47.17 11.11 25.30
N ASP A 40 46.03 11.57 25.83
CA ASP A 40 45.92 12.17 27.18
C ASP A 40 44.46 12.57 27.45
N ALA A 41 43.92 12.16 28.60
CA ALA A 41 42.59 12.57 29.02
C ALA A 41 42.58 14.08 29.30
N LEU A 42 41.72 14.83 28.60
CA LEU A 42 41.45 16.23 28.93
C LEU A 42 40.99 16.32 30.39
N ASP A 43 41.78 17.01 31.21
CA ASP A 43 41.67 17.01 32.66
C ASP A 43 40.35 17.67 33.10
N LYS A 44 39.45 16.87 33.70
CA LYS A 44 38.10 17.25 34.16
C LYS A 44 38.10 18.52 35.03
N LYS A 45 39.21 18.82 35.69
CA LYS A 45 39.41 20.04 36.49
C LYS A 45 39.52 21.33 35.66
N GLN A 46 40.08 21.28 34.47
CA GLN A 46 40.24 22.48 33.62
C GLN A 46 38.89 22.97 33.06
N ILE A 47 37.98 22.04 32.77
CA ILE A 47 36.62 22.37 32.32
C ILE A 47 35.78 22.93 33.49
N GLU A 48 35.93 22.39 34.71
CA GLU A 48 35.27 22.94 35.90
C GLU A 48 35.75 24.33 36.29
N ASP A 49 37.05 24.63 36.18
CA ASP A 49 37.56 25.98 36.45
C ASP A 49 37.15 26.99 35.36
N ALA A 50 37.07 26.59 34.08
CA ALA A 50 36.56 27.46 33.01
C ALA A 50 35.05 27.74 33.12
N LEU A 51 34.29 26.85 33.75
CA LEU A 51 32.84 26.99 33.97
C LEU A 51 32.47 27.83 35.22
N LYS A 52 33.45 28.25 36.04
CA LYS A 52 33.21 29.14 37.19
C LYS A 52 32.96 30.59 36.80
N ASP A 53 33.50 31.02 35.67
CA ASP A 53 33.40 32.41 35.20
C ASP A 53 32.14 32.67 34.33
N ILE A 54 31.32 31.64 34.14
CA ILE A 54 30.11 31.67 33.32
C ILE A 54 28.88 31.73 34.25
N PRO A 55 27.82 32.50 33.92
CA PRO A 55 26.59 32.54 34.70
C PRO A 55 26.05 31.13 35.00
N PRO A 56 25.48 30.87 36.20
CA PRO A 56 25.06 29.54 36.61
C PRO A 56 24.10 28.87 35.62
N GLU A 57 23.24 29.66 34.98
CA GLU A 57 22.28 29.19 33.98
C GLU A 57 22.96 28.73 32.68
N ALA A 58 23.96 29.48 32.21
CA ALA A 58 24.73 29.13 31.02
C ALA A 58 25.70 27.96 31.30
N SER A 59 26.25 27.87 32.51
CA SER A 59 27.04 26.73 32.98
C SER A 59 26.20 25.44 33.03
N MET A 60 24.95 25.52 33.50
CA MET A 60 24.00 24.40 33.48
C MET A 60 23.60 23.99 32.06
N ALA A 61 23.30 24.96 31.19
CA ALA A 61 22.95 24.67 29.79
C ALA A 61 24.11 24.00 29.06
N PHE A 62 25.35 24.46 29.27
CA PHE A 62 26.54 23.87 28.68
C PHE A 62 26.78 22.44 29.20
N LYS A 63 26.65 22.22 30.51
CA LYS A 63 26.76 20.89 31.12
C LYS A 63 25.70 19.92 30.61
N ALA A 64 24.46 20.36 30.44
CA ALA A 64 23.38 19.54 29.90
C ALA A 64 23.55 19.23 28.40
N TYR A 65 24.08 20.16 27.61
CA TYR A 65 24.30 19.95 26.17
C TYR A 65 25.41 18.91 25.92
N PHE A 66 26.47 18.95 26.73
CA PHE A 66 27.61 18.03 26.62
C PHE A 66 27.55 16.82 27.57
N HIS A 67 26.44 16.63 28.29
CA HIS A 67 26.22 15.52 29.25
C HIS A 67 27.31 15.42 30.33
N ILE A 68 27.78 16.57 30.82
CA ILE A 68 28.86 16.65 31.82
C ILE A 68 28.25 16.67 33.23
N GLY A 69 28.22 15.50 33.88
CA GLY A 69 27.71 15.31 35.25
C GLY A 69 26.21 14.99 35.31
N ASP A 70 25.64 14.89 36.53
CA ASP A 70 24.23 14.59 36.75
C ASP A 70 23.37 15.85 36.54
N THR A 71 23.12 16.22 35.28
CA THR A 71 22.20 17.31 34.91
C THR A 71 21.01 16.80 34.09
N PRO A 72 19.79 17.32 34.30
CA PRO A 72 18.59 16.87 33.59
C PRO A 72 18.70 17.10 32.08
N SER A 73 18.05 16.23 31.30
CA SER A 73 18.19 16.21 29.84
C SER A 73 17.77 17.55 29.19
N PRO A 74 18.37 17.95 28.05
CA PRO A 74 17.97 19.14 27.31
C PRO A 74 16.47 19.18 26.96
N GLY A 75 15.85 18.01 26.72
CA GLY A 75 14.40 17.90 26.50
C GLY A 75 13.58 18.24 27.75
N SER A 76 14.07 17.87 28.94
CA SER A 76 13.43 18.21 30.22
C SER A 76 13.52 19.72 30.51
N MET A 77 14.61 20.38 30.12
CA MET A 77 14.74 21.84 30.25
C MET A 77 13.87 22.62 29.26
N MET A 78 13.75 22.16 28.00
CA MET A 78 12.86 22.80 27.04
C MET A 78 11.40 22.75 27.48
N ILE A 79 10.92 21.60 27.97
CA ILE A 79 9.56 21.45 28.49
C ILE A 79 9.33 22.37 29.70
N ALA A 80 10.27 22.44 30.63
CA ALA A 80 10.18 23.35 31.78
C ALA A 80 10.15 24.83 31.36
N SER A 81 10.90 25.20 30.30
CA SER A 81 10.95 26.57 29.81
C SER A 81 9.65 26.98 29.10
N THR A 82 9.05 26.10 28.29
CA THR A 82 7.75 26.36 27.65
C THR A 82 6.62 26.56 28.68
N ILE A 83 6.67 25.81 29.78
CA ILE A 83 5.65 25.85 30.83
C ILE A 83 5.70 27.15 31.65
N VAL A 84 6.88 27.74 31.86
CA VAL A 84 7.05 28.99 32.64
C VAL A 84 6.79 30.26 31.80
N THR A 85 6.72 30.17 30.47
CA THR A 85 6.55 31.33 29.58
C THR A 85 5.09 31.76 29.31
N GLU A 86 4.10 31.02 29.78
CA GLU A 86 2.69 31.46 29.74
C GLU A 86 2.37 32.24 31.02
N ASP A 87 1.85 33.46 30.93
CA ASP A 87 1.31 34.28 32.06
C ASP A 87 0.06 33.63 32.66
N ARG A 88 0.17 32.39 33.15
CA ARG A 88 -0.85 31.62 33.82
C ARG A 88 -0.61 31.61 35.31
N SER A 89 -1.68 31.55 36.10
CA SER A 89 -1.54 31.44 37.55
C SER A 89 -0.77 30.15 37.89
N THR A 90 -0.03 30.14 38.99
CA THR A 90 0.71 28.94 39.45
C THR A 90 -0.20 27.72 39.58
N GLU A 91 -1.48 27.95 39.84
CA GLU A 91 -2.53 26.93 40.00
C GLU A 91 -2.95 26.31 38.65
N GLU A 92 -3.05 27.12 37.59
CA GLU A 92 -3.31 26.65 36.22
C GLU A 92 -2.12 25.89 35.63
N LEU A 93 -0.91 26.35 35.93
CA LEU A 93 0.34 25.68 35.57
C LEU A 93 0.45 24.30 36.22
N GLN A 94 0.11 24.21 37.51
CA GLN A 94 0.13 22.97 38.28
C GLN A 94 -0.96 21.99 37.81
N LYS A 95 -2.13 22.51 37.41
CA LYS A 95 -3.19 21.72 36.79
C LYS A 95 -2.77 21.14 35.44
N ARG A 96 -2.16 21.96 34.56
CA ARG A 96 -1.67 21.52 33.24
C ARG A 96 -0.54 20.48 33.36
N PHE A 97 0.34 20.64 34.36
CA PHE A 97 1.36 19.64 34.67
C PHE A 97 0.74 18.32 35.15
N GLY A 98 -0.31 18.38 35.97
CA GLY A 98 -1.08 17.22 36.39
C GLY A 98 -1.72 16.49 35.20
N GLU A 99 -2.39 17.23 34.32
CA GLU A 99 -3.00 16.70 33.09
C GLU A 99 -1.96 16.02 32.18
N LEU A 100 -0.79 16.65 31.98
CA LEU A 100 0.30 16.06 31.20
C LEU A 100 0.90 14.81 31.84
N LEU A 101 0.99 14.76 33.18
CA LEU A 101 1.45 13.56 33.89
C LEU A 101 0.45 12.42 33.78
N ASP A 102 -0.85 12.72 33.85
CA ASP A 102 -1.92 11.74 33.66
C ASP A 102 -1.95 11.21 32.22
N GLU A 103 -1.82 12.09 31.22
CA GLU A 103 -1.67 11.70 29.82
C GLU A 103 -0.43 10.82 29.59
N ASN A 104 0.71 11.16 30.22
CA ASN A 104 1.92 10.35 30.11
C ASN A 104 1.74 8.96 30.75
N LEU A 105 1.00 8.89 31.87
CA LEU A 105 0.64 7.62 32.52
C LEU A 105 -0.26 6.76 31.63
N VAL A 106 -1.29 7.36 31.03
CA VAL A 106 -2.21 6.66 30.11
C VAL A 106 -1.48 6.17 28.87
N LEU A 107 -0.62 7.00 28.27
CA LEU A 107 0.20 6.61 27.12
C LEU A 107 1.15 5.48 27.47
N LYS A 108 1.80 5.53 28.63
CA LYS A 108 2.71 4.48 29.09
C LYS A 108 1.99 3.16 29.32
N GLU A 109 0.80 3.17 29.91
CA GLU A 109 0.02 1.95 30.12
C GLU A 109 -0.53 1.39 28.81
N THR A 110 -0.96 2.26 27.89
CA THR A 110 -1.42 1.85 26.54
C THR A 110 -0.29 1.23 25.73
N LEU A 111 0.92 1.80 25.81
CA LEU A 111 2.08 1.28 25.11
C LEU A 111 2.56 -0.04 25.71
N LYS A 112 2.45 -0.19 27.04
CA LYS A 112 2.68 -1.46 27.73
C LYS A 112 1.67 -2.53 27.32
N GLN A 113 0.37 -2.21 27.28
CA GLN A 113 -0.68 -3.13 26.79
C GLN A 113 -0.46 -3.53 25.34
N ASN A 114 -0.08 -2.59 24.46
CA ASN A 114 0.26 -2.91 23.07
C ASN A 114 1.45 -3.88 22.99
N ASN A 115 2.51 -3.65 23.77
CA ASN A 115 3.66 -4.54 23.81
C ASN A 115 3.32 -5.93 24.35
N GLU A 116 2.45 -6.02 25.38
CA GLU A 116 1.95 -7.30 25.90
C GLU A 116 1.12 -8.04 24.84
N SER A 117 0.21 -7.35 24.15
CA SER A 117 -0.60 -7.94 23.07
C SER A 117 0.24 -8.42 21.88
N LEU A 118 1.24 -7.63 21.46
CA LEU A 118 2.20 -8.03 20.41
C LEU A 118 2.98 -9.27 20.81
N LYS A 119 3.37 -9.39 22.08
CA LYS A 119 4.07 -10.55 22.59
C LYS A 119 3.18 -11.80 22.58
N GLU A 120 1.93 -11.67 23.01
CA GLU A 120 0.94 -12.77 22.95
C GLU A 120 0.68 -13.23 21.51
N GLN A 121 0.58 -12.29 20.56
CA GLN A 121 0.43 -12.63 19.14
C GLN A 121 1.67 -13.36 18.59
N LEU A 122 2.88 -12.93 18.99
CA LEU A 122 4.13 -13.61 18.61
C LEU A 122 4.19 -15.03 19.16
N ASP A 123 3.80 -15.23 20.43
CA ASP A 123 3.75 -16.55 21.05
C ASP A 123 2.73 -17.46 20.36
N LEU A 124 1.58 -16.92 19.94
CA LEU A 124 0.56 -17.66 19.18
C LEU A 124 1.07 -18.08 17.80
N ILE A 125 1.77 -17.18 17.09
CA ILE A 125 2.39 -17.48 15.79
C ILE A 125 3.44 -18.58 15.94
N SER A 126 4.28 -18.49 16.98
CA SER A 126 5.29 -19.52 17.28
C SER A 126 4.63 -20.88 17.54
N SER A 127 3.56 -20.92 18.35
CA SER A 127 2.79 -22.13 18.61
C SER A 127 2.18 -22.73 17.34
N CYS A 128 1.59 -21.90 16.47
CA CYS A 128 1.02 -22.35 15.20
C CYS A 128 2.10 -22.93 14.26
N GLN A 129 3.28 -22.30 14.24
CA GLN A 129 4.41 -22.78 13.45
C GLN A 129 4.92 -24.14 13.96
N ASP A 130 4.99 -24.33 15.28
CA ASP A 130 5.36 -25.61 15.89
C ASP A 130 4.32 -26.71 15.60
N ASP A 131 3.02 -26.40 15.69
CA ASP A 131 1.94 -27.34 15.36
C ASP A 131 1.95 -27.75 13.88
N MET A 132 2.24 -26.80 12.97
CA MET A 132 2.41 -27.07 11.55
C MET A 132 3.60 -28.01 11.31
N LEU A 133 4.75 -27.74 11.93
CA LEU A 133 5.94 -28.59 11.83
C LEU A 133 5.68 -30.00 12.38
N ASN A 134 5.00 -30.10 13.52
CA ASN A 134 4.64 -31.38 14.12
C ASN A 134 3.67 -32.17 13.23
N THR A 135 2.69 -31.50 12.64
CA THR A 135 1.75 -32.11 11.67
C THR A 135 2.49 -32.62 10.43
N HIS A 136 3.43 -31.84 9.89
CA HIS A 136 4.28 -32.30 8.78
C HIS A 136 5.10 -33.53 9.15
N LYS A 137 5.65 -33.57 10.36
CA LYS A 137 6.41 -34.72 10.87
C LYS A 137 5.52 -35.97 10.95
N ILE A 138 4.32 -35.87 11.53
CA ILE A 138 3.36 -36.98 11.65
C ILE A 138 2.94 -37.48 10.26
N HIS A 139 2.66 -36.58 9.32
CA HIS A 139 2.29 -36.97 7.95
C HIS A 139 3.43 -37.70 7.24
N ARG A 140 4.67 -37.27 7.47
CA ARG A 140 5.86 -37.95 6.93
C ARG A 140 6.00 -39.36 7.50
N GLU A 141 5.85 -39.52 8.80
CA GLU A 141 5.90 -40.81 9.48
C GLU A 141 4.79 -41.76 8.95
N LYS A 142 3.55 -41.28 8.85
CA LYS A 142 2.43 -42.06 8.27
C LYS A 142 2.66 -42.44 6.81
N PHE A 143 3.29 -41.56 6.03
CA PHE A 143 3.63 -41.85 4.65
C PHE A 143 4.69 -42.96 4.55
N ASP A 144 5.72 -42.90 5.39
CA ASP A 144 6.75 -43.92 5.45
C ASP A 144 6.20 -45.28 5.93
N GLU A 145 5.29 -45.27 6.91
CA GLU A 145 4.54 -46.47 7.33
C GLU A 145 3.72 -47.07 6.18
N THR A 146 2.97 -46.24 5.45
CA THR A 146 2.16 -46.67 4.30
C THR A 146 3.05 -47.26 3.20
N LYS A 147 4.18 -46.61 2.91
CA LYS A 147 5.17 -47.09 1.94
C LYS A 147 5.74 -48.45 2.34
N ASN A 148 6.01 -48.66 3.62
CA ASN A 148 6.49 -49.93 4.14
C ASN A 148 5.41 -51.03 4.07
N LEU A 149 4.15 -50.69 4.34
CA LEU A 149 3.03 -51.63 4.21
C LEU A 149 2.81 -52.06 2.76
N VAL A 150 2.86 -51.12 1.81
CA VAL A 150 2.78 -51.41 0.37
C VAL A 150 3.93 -52.33 -0.07
N LYS A 151 5.16 -52.11 0.42
CA LYS A 151 6.29 -53.01 0.16
C LYS A 151 6.03 -54.42 0.68
N LYS A 152 5.53 -54.57 1.91
CA LYS A 152 5.20 -55.88 2.48
C LYS A 152 4.12 -56.61 1.67
N LEU A 153 3.05 -55.90 1.31
CA LEU A 153 1.96 -56.47 0.49
C LEU A 153 2.42 -56.87 -0.91
N ARG A 154 3.40 -56.16 -1.49
CA ARG A 154 4.02 -56.56 -2.77
C ARG A 154 4.86 -57.82 -2.62
N GLU A 155 5.65 -57.93 -1.56
CA GLU A 155 6.45 -59.12 -1.28
C GLU A 155 5.54 -60.34 -1.04
N GLU A 156 4.49 -60.18 -0.23
CA GLU A 156 3.48 -61.24 0.01
C GLU A 156 2.75 -61.64 -1.28
N ASN A 157 2.33 -60.69 -2.11
CA ASN A 157 1.73 -61.00 -3.42
C ASN A 157 2.68 -61.73 -4.35
N LYS A 158 3.98 -61.39 -4.32
CA LYS A 158 5.01 -62.08 -5.10
C LYS A 158 5.18 -63.52 -4.62
N MET A 159 5.17 -63.76 -3.31
CA MET A 159 5.23 -65.10 -2.72
C MET A 159 3.97 -65.92 -3.05
N LEU A 160 2.78 -65.34 -2.90
CA LEU A 160 1.52 -66.00 -3.25
C LEU A 160 1.42 -66.34 -4.74
N LYS A 161 1.91 -65.47 -5.63
CA LYS A 161 2.01 -65.78 -7.07
C LYS A 161 2.98 -66.93 -7.34
N ALA A 162 4.11 -66.98 -6.64
CA ALA A 162 5.08 -68.07 -6.76
C ALA A 162 4.51 -69.41 -6.26
N ASP A 163 3.78 -69.41 -5.14
CA ASP A 163 3.11 -70.60 -4.60
C ASP A 163 1.95 -71.06 -5.50
N ALA A 164 1.17 -70.14 -6.07
CA ALA A 164 0.13 -70.46 -7.05
C ALA A 164 0.71 -71.12 -8.32
N MET A 165 1.86 -70.64 -8.81
CA MET A 165 2.57 -71.26 -9.93
C MET A 165 3.10 -72.67 -9.61
N ARG A 166 3.55 -72.90 -8.37
CA ARG A 166 3.97 -74.25 -7.92
C ARG A 166 2.80 -75.22 -7.82
N LEU A 167 1.63 -74.76 -7.40
CA LEU A 167 0.40 -75.57 -7.32
C LEU A 167 -0.20 -75.86 -8.71
N SER A 168 -0.11 -74.92 -9.67
CA SER A 168 -0.61 -75.13 -11.04
C SER A 168 0.33 -75.99 -11.90
N GLY A 169 1.59 -76.18 -11.50
CA GLY A 169 2.57 -77.02 -12.19
C GLY A 169 2.46 -78.53 -11.88
N SER A 170 1.58 -78.93 -10.96
CA SER A 170 1.52 -80.32 -10.46
C SER A 170 0.33 -81.15 -10.97
N THR A 171 -0.49 -80.63 -11.87
CA THR A 171 -1.66 -81.34 -12.43
C THR A 171 -1.67 -81.30 -13.96
N GLY A 172 -0.92 -82.21 -14.59
CA GLY A 172 -1.00 -82.40 -16.04
C GLY A 172 -0.05 -83.45 -16.60
N GLY A 173 -0.38 -84.74 -16.43
CA GLY A 173 0.33 -85.84 -17.08
C GLY A 173 -0.59 -87.02 -17.41
N GLY A 174 -0.92 -87.18 -18.70
CA GLY A 174 -1.58 -88.34 -19.32
C GLY A 174 -3.10 -88.27 -19.30
N GLY A 175 -3.86 -88.42 -20.38
CA GLY A 175 -3.62 -88.89 -21.75
C GLY A 175 -4.97 -89.39 -22.29
N SER A 176 -5.14 -89.43 -23.62
CA SER A 176 -6.26 -90.03 -24.40
C SER A 176 -7.40 -89.11 -24.84
N GLN A 177 -7.37 -88.75 -26.13
CA GLN A 177 -8.56 -88.56 -27.00
C GLN A 177 -9.25 -89.93 -27.27
N PRO A 178 -10.38 -90.06 -28.01
CA PRO A 178 -11.39 -89.09 -28.49
C PRO A 178 -12.87 -89.60 -28.36
N ARG A 179 -13.90 -88.75 -28.53
CA ARG A 179 -15.13 -88.97 -29.37
C ARG A 179 -16.37 -88.15 -28.94
N SER A 180 -16.98 -87.58 -29.97
CA SER A 180 -18.40 -87.21 -30.17
C SER A 180 -19.45 -87.84 -29.24
N LEU A 181 -20.40 -87.03 -28.74
CA LEU A 181 -21.85 -87.19 -28.97
C LEU A 181 -22.70 -86.09 -28.28
N ARG A 182 -23.84 -85.82 -28.92
CA ARG A 182 -24.89 -84.84 -28.62
C ARG A 182 -25.61 -85.09 -27.29
N SER A 183 -26.32 -84.03 -26.85
CA SER A 183 -27.70 -84.02 -26.35
C SER A 183 -27.90 -83.61 -24.89
N GLU A 184 -28.53 -82.44 -24.75
CA GLU A 184 -29.60 -82.05 -23.82
C GLU A 184 -29.45 -82.27 -22.30
N GLY A 185 -29.61 -81.17 -21.57
CA GLY A 185 -30.27 -81.22 -20.26
C GLY A 185 -29.81 -80.21 -19.22
N ARG A 186 -30.53 -79.09 -19.17
CA ARG A 186 -30.89 -78.31 -17.95
C ARG A 186 -29.84 -77.48 -17.20
N SER A 187 -30.14 -76.17 -17.23
CA SER A 187 -30.24 -75.25 -16.10
C SER A 187 -28.97 -74.81 -15.38
N GLY A 188 -28.60 -73.55 -15.60
CA GLY A 188 -27.72 -72.80 -14.70
C GLY A 188 -27.28 -71.49 -15.33
N ALA A 189 -27.64 -70.36 -14.71
CA ALA A 189 -27.45 -69.02 -15.22
C ALA A 189 -26.01 -68.71 -15.66
N SER A 190 -25.89 -68.12 -16.85
CA SER A 190 -24.68 -67.46 -17.33
C SER A 190 -24.36 -66.26 -16.44
N SER A 191 -23.42 -66.42 -15.50
CA SER A 191 -22.67 -65.30 -14.93
C SER A 191 -21.30 -65.28 -15.61
N GLY A 192 -21.22 -64.53 -16.70
CA GLY A 192 -19.95 -64.17 -17.32
C GLY A 192 -19.23 -63.20 -16.39
N VAL A 193 -18.36 -63.74 -15.53
CA VAL A 193 -17.39 -62.93 -14.80
C VAL A 193 -16.27 -62.63 -15.80
N GLU A 194 -16.32 -61.44 -16.40
CA GLU A 194 -15.18 -60.87 -17.11
C GLU A 194 -14.01 -60.75 -16.13
N PHE A 195 -12.96 -61.52 -16.40
CA PHE A 195 -11.69 -61.44 -15.71
C PHE A 195 -11.01 -60.13 -16.14
N VAL A 196 -11.22 -59.07 -15.38
CA VAL A 196 -10.58 -57.76 -15.57
C VAL A 196 -9.07 -57.96 -15.42
N THR A 197 -8.33 -57.84 -16.52
CA THR A 197 -6.87 -57.75 -16.52
C THR A 197 -6.44 -56.58 -15.64
N SER A 198 -5.46 -56.78 -14.75
CA SER A 198 -5.00 -55.72 -13.85
C SER A 198 -4.53 -54.51 -14.67
N PRO A 199 -4.84 -53.27 -14.25
CA PRO A 199 -4.35 -52.08 -14.92
C PRO A 199 -2.82 -52.10 -15.02
N ASP A 200 -2.27 -51.72 -16.16
CA ASP A 200 -0.81 -51.61 -16.37
C ASP A 200 -0.20 -50.62 -15.36
N ASP A 201 1.03 -50.85 -14.87
CA ASP A 201 1.69 -50.01 -13.85
C ASP A 201 1.67 -48.50 -14.21
N ASP A 202 1.76 -48.16 -15.51
CA ASP A 202 1.66 -46.79 -16.02
C ASP A 202 0.30 -46.11 -15.73
N THR A 203 -0.79 -46.89 -15.71
CA THR A 203 -2.12 -46.37 -15.36
C THR A 203 -2.26 -46.15 -13.87
N ILE A 204 -1.62 -46.98 -13.05
CA ILE A 204 -1.58 -46.85 -11.60
C ILE A 204 -0.76 -45.62 -11.21
N ASP A 205 0.39 -45.38 -11.86
CA ASP A 205 1.24 -44.21 -11.60
C ASP A 205 0.55 -42.91 -12.02
N LYS A 206 -0.18 -42.89 -13.16
CA LYS A 206 -0.99 -41.74 -13.58
C LYS A 206 -2.12 -41.42 -12.61
N LEU A 207 -2.84 -42.44 -12.12
CA LEU A 207 -3.90 -42.26 -11.13
C LEU A 207 -3.33 -41.80 -9.78
N THR A 208 -2.15 -42.30 -9.40
CA THR A 208 -1.44 -41.88 -8.18
C THR A 208 -1.03 -40.42 -8.26
N ALA A 209 -0.46 -39.97 -9.39
CA ALA A 209 -0.10 -38.57 -9.61
C ALA A 209 -1.33 -37.64 -9.66
N GLN A 210 -2.45 -38.10 -10.25
CA GLN A 210 -3.71 -37.35 -10.21
C GLN A 210 -4.26 -37.23 -8.79
N LEU A 211 -4.22 -38.31 -8.00
CA LEU A 211 -4.61 -38.29 -6.59
C LEU A 211 -3.74 -37.32 -5.78
N GLU A 212 -2.43 -37.31 -6.01
CA GLU A 212 -1.50 -36.40 -5.33
C GLU A 212 -1.77 -34.93 -5.67
N LEU A 213 -2.11 -34.64 -6.94
CA LEU A 213 -2.48 -33.29 -7.38
C LEU A 213 -3.80 -32.83 -6.73
N VAL A 214 -4.82 -33.70 -6.73
CA VAL A 214 -6.12 -33.41 -6.08
C VAL A 214 -5.94 -33.22 -4.58
N GLU A 215 -5.10 -34.03 -3.93
CA GLU A 215 -4.80 -33.89 -2.50
C GLU A 215 -4.07 -32.58 -2.21
N LYS A 216 -3.15 -32.14 -3.09
CA LYS A 216 -2.48 -30.84 -2.98
C LYS A 216 -3.46 -29.68 -3.14
N GLN A 217 -4.39 -29.76 -4.10
CA GLN A 217 -5.45 -28.76 -4.28
C GLN A 217 -6.40 -28.72 -3.07
N ARG A 218 -6.78 -29.88 -2.53
CA ARG A 218 -7.59 -29.98 -1.31
C ARG A 218 -6.91 -29.30 -0.12
N ARG A 219 -5.60 -29.52 0.08
CA ARG A 219 -4.83 -28.85 1.14
C ARG A 219 -4.79 -27.33 0.95
N GLN A 220 -4.60 -26.86 -0.28
CA GLN A 220 -4.61 -25.44 -0.59
C GLN A 220 -5.97 -24.80 -0.21
N VAL A 221 -7.08 -25.45 -0.58
CA VAL A 221 -8.42 -24.97 -0.24
C VAL A 221 -8.66 -24.95 1.26
N ILE A 222 -8.16 -25.94 2.02
CA ILE A 222 -8.28 -25.97 3.49
C ILE A 222 -7.56 -24.77 4.12
N VAL A 223 -6.30 -24.52 3.73
CA VAL A 223 -5.51 -23.39 4.23
C VAL A 223 -6.17 -22.06 3.87
N GLU A 224 -6.70 -21.92 2.66
CA GLU A 224 -7.45 -20.73 2.25
C GLU A 224 -8.75 -20.56 3.05
N ASN A 225 -9.44 -21.65 3.40
CA ASN A 225 -10.65 -21.60 4.21
C ASN A 225 -10.35 -21.20 5.66
N GLU A 226 -9.28 -21.71 6.25
CA GLU A 226 -8.81 -21.31 7.58
C GLU A 226 -8.40 -19.84 7.61
N LYS A 227 -7.68 -19.37 6.57
CA LYS A 227 -7.35 -17.95 6.42
C LYS A 227 -8.60 -17.08 6.32
N LEU A 228 -9.60 -17.49 5.53
CA LEU A 228 -10.87 -16.78 5.43
C LEU A 228 -11.65 -16.79 6.75
N THR A 229 -11.57 -17.88 7.52
CA THR A 229 -12.18 -17.99 8.84
C THR A 229 -11.54 -17.01 9.82
N TRP A 230 -10.21 -16.97 9.88
CA TRP A 230 -9.47 -15.97 10.67
C TRP A 230 -9.78 -14.53 10.26
N GLN A 231 -9.86 -14.26 8.96
CA GLN A 231 -10.25 -12.94 8.46
C GLN A 231 -11.67 -12.56 8.86
N LYS A 232 -12.60 -13.52 8.83
CA LYS A 232 -13.99 -13.32 9.27
C LYS A 232 -14.04 -13.00 10.76
N GLU A 233 -13.37 -13.77 11.60
CA GLU A 233 -13.32 -13.55 13.06
C GLU A 233 -12.68 -12.20 13.40
N SER A 234 -11.60 -11.83 12.72
CA SER A 234 -10.96 -10.51 12.88
C SER A 234 -11.92 -9.36 12.51
N LEU A 235 -12.65 -9.49 11.39
CA LEU A 235 -13.64 -8.49 10.99
C LEU A 235 -14.81 -8.42 11.98
N GLU A 236 -15.25 -9.55 12.53
CA GLU A 236 -16.31 -9.61 13.54
C GLU A 236 -15.90 -8.87 14.82
N HIS A 237 -14.66 -9.06 15.30
CA HIS A 237 -14.12 -8.28 16.41
C HIS A 237 -14.04 -6.77 16.14
N ILE A 238 -13.65 -6.36 14.93
CA ILE A 238 -13.62 -4.94 14.55
C ILE A 238 -15.04 -4.36 14.53
N VAL A 239 -16.02 -5.10 14.00
CA VAL A 239 -17.43 -4.67 13.96
C VAL A 239 -18.00 -4.53 15.36
N ASP A 240 -17.67 -5.44 16.28
CA ASP A 240 -18.12 -5.38 17.67
C ASP A 240 -17.48 -4.18 18.41
N ALA A 241 -16.18 -3.97 18.24
CA ALA A 241 -15.47 -2.83 18.84
C ALA A 241 -16.03 -1.50 18.33
N THR A 242 -16.16 -1.34 17.02
CA THR A 242 -16.71 -0.12 16.40
C THR A 242 -18.19 0.10 16.75
N SER A 243 -18.97 -0.98 16.91
CA SER A 243 -20.35 -0.87 17.37
C SER A 243 -20.44 -0.39 18.82
N LYS A 244 -19.57 -0.88 19.70
CA LYS A 244 -19.50 -0.44 21.09
C LYS A 244 -19.07 1.04 21.19
N GLU A 245 -18.04 1.45 20.46
CA GLU A 245 -17.61 2.86 20.41
C GLU A 245 -18.71 3.78 19.91
N ARG A 246 -19.43 3.39 18.85
CA ARG A 246 -20.58 4.13 18.34
C ARG A 246 -21.67 4.29 19.40
N ASP A 247 -21.97 3.23 20.14
CA ASP A 247 -23.01 3.25 21.16
C ASP A 247 -22.60 4.13 22.36
N GLU A 248 -21.33 4.10 22.77
CA GLU A 248 -20.76 5.01 23.79
C GLU A 248 -20.82 6.48 23.35
N ILE A 249 -20.47 6.79 22.10
CA ILE A 249 -20.57 8.15 21.54
C ILE A 249 -22.03 8.61 21.52
N LYS A 250 -22.96 7.73 21.14
CA LYS A 250 -24.39 8.02 21.10
C LYS A 250 -24.94 8.34 22.48
N GLU A 251 -24.49 7.62 23.52
CA GLU A 251 -24.87 7.90 24.90
C GLU A 251 -24.29 9.21 25.42
N LYS A 252 -23.03 9.52 25.12
CA LYS A 252 -22.41 10.83 25.42
C LYS A 252 -23.17 11.97 24.76
N LEU A 253 -23.56 11.82 23.49
CA LEU A 253 -24.32 12.82 22.74
C LEU A 253 -25.70 13.07 23.38
N LYS A 254 -26.40 12.00 23.76
CA LYS A 254 -27.69 12.11 24.46
C LYS A 254 -27.58 12.83 25.81
N ASN A 255 -26.49 12.57 26.56
CA ASN A 255 -26.24 13.28 27.82
C ASN A 255 -25.96 14.77 27.61
N ILE A 256 -25.19 15.13 26.57
CA ILE A 256 -24.92 16.53 26.22
C ILE A 256 -26.21 17.24 25.78
N GLU A 257 -27.05 16.61 24.97
CA GLU A 257 -28.35 17.15 24.57
C GLU A 257 -29.26 17.40 25.78
N LEU A 258 -29.27 16.47 26.74
CA LEU A 258 -30.03 16.64 27.99
C LEU A 258 -29.48 17.81 28.82
N GLN A 259 -28.16 17.93 28.94
CA GLN A 259 -27.52 19.05 29.64
C GLN A 259 -27.84 20.39 28.99
N LEU A 260 -27.77 20.48 27.65
CA LEU A 260 -28.13 21.69 26.91
C LEU A 260 -29.58 22.08 27.17
N SER A 261 -30.51 21.13 27.11
CA SER A 261 -31.93 21.35 27.41
C SER A 261 -32.16 21.86 28.83
N THR A 262 -31.48 21.29 29.83
CA THR A 262 -31.55 21.78 31.21
C THR A 262 -31.00 23.20 31.34
N THR A 263 -29.85 23.51 30.73
CA THR A 263 -29.28 24.86 30.79
C THR A 263 -30.14 25.89 30.06
N GLU A 264 -30.80 25.51 28.96
CA GLU A 264 -31.72 26.38 28.24
C GLU A 264 -32.97 26.69 29.08
N SER A 265 -33.48 25.70 29.82
CA SER A 265 -34.56 25.89 30.79
C SER A 265 -34.14 26.84 31.91
N ASP A 266 -32.96 26.64 32.50
CA ASP A 266 -32.44 27.49 33.58
C ASP A 266 -32.25 28.94 33.11
N HIS A 267 -31.66 29.14 31.93
CA HIS A 267 -31.54 30.47 31.32
C HIS A 267 -32.90 31.10 31.04
N SER A 268 -33.90 30.32 30.59
CA SER A 268 -35.26 30.81 30.36
C SER A 268 -35.92 31.29 31.67
N GLU A 269 -35.71 30.57 32.78
CA GLU A 269 -36.18 30.99 34.09
C GLU A 269 -35.46 32.26 34.58
N GLU A 270 -34.15 32.34 34.39
CA GLU A 270 -33.36 33.52 34.77
C GLU A 270 -33.79 34.76 33.96
N ILE A 271 -34.06 34.60 32.66
CA ILE A 271 -34.61 35.66 31.81
C ILE A 271 -35.98 36.12 32.33
N LYS A 272 -36.86 35.20 32.75
CA LYS A 272 -38.17 35.57 33.33
C LYS A 272 -38.02 36.35 34.63
N LYS A 273 -37.08 35.96 35.51
CA LYS A 273 -36.78 36.70 36.74
C LYS A 273 -36.29 38.11 36.42
N LEU A 274 -35.35 38.24 35.50
CA LEU A 274 -34.84 39.54 35.05
C LEU A 274 -35.94 40.40 34.44
N HIS A 275 -36.85 39.80 33.66
CA HIS A 275 -38.01 40.51 33.10
C HIS A 275 -38.92 41.07 34.20
N PHE A 276 -39.17 40.28 35.24
CA PHE A 276 -39.97 40.71 36.40
C PHE A 276 -39.29 41.87 37.14
N ILE A 277 -37.97 41.78 37.35
CA ILE A 277 -37.17 42.84 38.00
C ILE A 277 -37.21 44.12 37.17
N ILE A 278 -37.03 44.03 35.84
CA ILE A 278 -37.11 45.19 34.95
C ILE A 278 -38.49 45.84 35.03
N GLN A 279 -39.56 45.03 35.00
CA GLN A 279 -40.93 45.54 35.05
C GLN A 279 -41.27 46.20 36.41
N ASP A 280 -40.70 45.68 37.51
CA ASP A 280 -40.83 46.30 38.84
C ASP A 280 -40.04 47.62 38.92
N LEU A 281 -38.80 47.64 38.42
CA LEU A 281 -37.97 48.84 38.34
C LEU A 281 -38.62 49.92 37.46
N GLU A 282 -39.22 49.56 36.33
CA GLU A 282 -39.97 50.49 35.48
C GLU A 282 -41.19 51.08 36.22
N ARG A 283 -41.88 50.28 37.04
CA ARG A 283 -43.02 50.73 37.86
C ARG A 283 -42.55 51.67 38.97
N GLN A 284 -41.41 51.39 39.60
CA GLN A 284 -40.77 52.26 40.58
C GLN A 284 -40.29 53.57 39.95
N LEU A 285 -39.67 53.53 38.77
CA LEU A 285 -39.20 54.73 38.06
C LEU A 285 -40.36 55.67 37.70
N LYS A 286 -41.52 55.10 37.32
CA LYS A 286 -42.75 55.86 37.06
C LYS A 286 -43.28 56.56 38.31
N SER A 287 -43.07 55.99 39.50
CA SER A 287 -43.45 56.59 40.79
C SER A 287 -42.46 57.64 41.30
N VAL A 288 -41.19 57.56 40.90
CA VAL A 288 -40.14 58.52 41.30
C VAL A 288 -40.18 59.80 40.45
N THR A 289 -40.79 59.78 39.26
CA THR A 289 -40.97 60.97 38.40
C THR A 289 -41.84 62.10 39.00
N GLU A 290 -42.48 61.90 40.16
CA GLU A 290 -43.22 62.95 40.89
C GLU A 290 -42.46 63.56 42.09
N ALA A 291 -41.21 63.18 42.36
CA ALA A 291 -40.44 63.76 43.47
C ALA A 291 -39.06 64.29 43.02
N LYS A 292 -38.80 65.54 43.41
CA LYS A 292 -37.58 66.33 43.13
C LYS A 292 -36.30 65.56 43.51
N ALA A 293 -35.38 65.47 42.55
CA ALA A 293 -34.10 64.79 42.68
C ALA A 293 -33.19 65.39 43.75
N SER A 294 -32.57 64.49 44.54
CA SER A 294 -31.53 64.80 45.52
C SER A 294 -30.17 64.24 45.06
N SER A 295 -29.09 64.68 45.69
CA SER A 295 -27.71 64.33 45.32
C SER A 295 -27.38 62.83 45.34
N ASP A 296 -28.17 62.00 46.03
CA ASP A 296 -28.00 60.55 46.09
C ASP A 296 -28.48 59.84 44.80
N ASP A 297 -29.42 60.46 44.06
CA ASP A 297 -29.95 59.90 42.80
C ASP A 297 -28.92 59.92 41.66
N ILE A 298 -27.95 60.84 41.73
CA ILE A 298 -26.89 60.97 40.72
C ILE A 298 -25.85 59.85 40.92
N SER A 299 -25.46 59.58 42.17
CA SER A 299 -24.54 58.49 42.52
C SER A 299 -25.11 57.10 42.18
N ALA A 300 -26.43 56.91 42.38
CA ALA A 300 -27.11 55.67 41.98
C ALA A 300 -27.14 55.50 40.44
N ARG A 301 -27.35 56.60 39.69
CA ARG A 301 -27.28 56.59 38.22
C ARG A 301 -25.88 56.26 37.71
N ASP A 302 -24.84 56.84 38.30
CA ASP A 302 -23.46 56.57 37.88
C ASP A 302 -23.06 55.10 38.11
N LYS A 303 -23.48 54.49 39.22
CA LYS A 303 -23.28 53.05 39.46
C LYS A 303 -24.00 52.19 38.42
N MET A 304 -25.22 52.58 38.04
CA MET A 304 -25.98 51.86 37.01
C MET A 304 -25.33 51.99 35.63
N ILE A 305 -24.80 53.17 35.30
CA ILE A 305 -24.04 53.41 34.06
C ILE A 305 -22.81 52.49 34.01
N GLN A 306 -22.01 52.44 35.08
CA GLN A 306 -20.85 51.53 35.14
C GLN A 306 -21.23 50.05 34.98
N GLN A 307 -22.35 49.63 35.57
CA GLN A 307 -22.84 48.26 35.42
C GLN A 307 -23.25 47.93 33.99
N LEU A 308 -23.89 48.88 33.30
CA LEU A 308 -24.28 48.74 31.91
C LEU A 308 -23.06 48.76 30.98
N GLU A 309 -22.07 49.61 31.24
CA GLU A 309 -20.80 49.64 30.51
C GLU A 309 -20.02 48.31 30.64
N GLY A 310 -20.01 47.72 31.84
CA GLY A 310 -19.43 46.39 32.07
C GLY A 310 -20.16 45.29 31.28
N LYS A 311 -21.49 45.30 31.28
CA LYS A 311 -22.29 44.36 30.47
C LYS A 311 -22.06 44.54 28.97
N ILE A 312 -21.99 45.78 28.48
CA ILE A 312 -21.69 46.07 27.06
C ILE A 312 -20.32 45.50 26.68
N SER A 313 -19.32 45.64 27.54
CA SER A 313 -17.98 45.10 27.30
C SER A 313 -17.97 43.56 27.26
N SER A 314 -18.71 42.90 28.16
CA SER A 314 -18.86 41.44 28.15
C SER A 314 -19.51 40.94 26.87
N LEU A 315 -20.65 41.54 26.48
CA LEU A 315 -21.36 41.19 25.26
C LEU A 315 -20.53 41.46 23.99
N GLN A 316 -19.70 42.51 23.98
CA GLN A 316 -18.76 42.74 22.89
C GLN A 316 -17.69 41.65 22.78
N ASN A 317 -17.18 41.13 23.90
CA ASN A 317 -16.24 40.02 23.88
C ASN A 317 -16.89 38.72 23.43
N GLU A 318 -18.09 38.40 23.92
CA GLU A 318 -18.86 37.24 23.48
C GLU A 318 -19.17 37.29 21.98
N LEU A 319 -19.53 38.47 21.45
CA LEU A 319 -19.74 38.69 20.02
C LEU A 319 -18.47 38.41 19.21
N LYS A 320 -17.30 38.88 19.67
CA LYS A 320 -16.01 38.62 19.01
C LYS A 320 -15.66 37.14 19.00
N VAL A 321 -15.87 36.44 20.12
CA VAL A 321 -15.64 34.99 20.22
C VAL A 321 -16.57 34.23 19.26
N ALA A 322 -17.84 34.62 19.19
CA ALA A 322 -18.79 34.02 18.24
C ALA A 322 -18.37 34.27 16.78
N GLN A 323 -17.89 35.48 16.44
CA GLN A 323 -17.39 35.79 15.10
C GLN A 323 -16.18 34.95 14.70
N ILE A 324 -15.22 34.73 15.61
CA ILE A 324 -14.07 33.84 15.37
C ILE A 324 -14.55 32.41 15.11
N LYS A 325 -15.49 31.91 15.92
CA LYS A 325 -16.02 30.55 15.78
C LYS A 325 -16.77 30.34 14.45
N ILE A 326 -17.46 31.37 13.95
CA ILE A 326 -18.10 31.33 12.62
C ILE A 326 -17.04 31.22 11.51
N LEU A 327 -15.96 32.01 11.59
CA LEU A 327 -14.86 31.95 10.62
C LEU A 327 -14.17 30.57 10.61
N ASP A 328 -13.96 29.97 11.79
CA ASP A 328 -13.40 28.61 11.89
C ASP A 328 -14.30 27.58 11.21
N LEU A 329 -15.62 27.67 11.43
CA LEU A 329 -16.59 26.78 10.79
C LEU A 329 -16.67 26.99 9.27
N GLU A 330 -16.51 28.23 8.78
CA GLU A 330 -16.41 28.52 7.35
C GLU A 330 -15.13 27.93 6.74
N ASN A 331 -14.00 27.97 7.45
CA ASN A 331 -12.76 27.34 7.01
C ASN A 331 -12.88 25.81 6.94
N ILE A 332 -13.42 25.17 7.98
CA ILE A 332 -13.66 23.72 7.98
C ILE A 332 -14.58 23.32 6.82
N LYS A 333 -15.62 24.10 6.54
CA LYS A 333 -16.50 23.86 5.39
C LYS A 333 -15.74 23.95 4.07
N LEU A 334 -14.84 24.92 3.92
CA LEU A 334 -14.02 25.06 2.72
C LEU A 334 -13.11 23.85 2.51
N GLU A 335 -12.40 23.42 3.56
CA GLU A 335 -11.53 22.23 3.55
C GLU A 335 -12.31 20.96 3.21
N PHE A 336 -13.49 20.76 3.81
CA PHE A 336 -14.35 19.63 3.48
C PHE A 336 -14.78 19.65 2.01
N THR A 337 -15.05 20.82 1.46
CA THR A 337 -15.44 20.98 0.05
C THR A 337 -14.28 20.64 -0.88
N GLN A 338 -13.06 21.06 -0.54
CA GLN A 338 -11.84 20.68 -1.27
C GLN A 338 -11.59 19.17 -1.20
N HIS A 339 -11.65 18.57 -0.01
CA HIS A 339 -11.49 17.12 0.15
C HIS A 339 -12.52 16.33 -0.66
N LYS A 340 -13.79 16.75 -0.64
CA LYS A 340 -14.86 16.15 -1.45
C LYS A 340 -14.55 16.23 -2.95
N SER A 341 -14.03 17.36 -3.43
CA SER A 341 -13.65 17.51 -4.84
C SER A 341 -12.48 16.60 -5.23
N ALA A 342 -11.45 16.48 -4.38
CA ALA A 342 -10.31 15.59 -4.61
C ALA A 342 -10.72 14.10 -4.62
N VAL A 343 -11.61 13.69 -3.73
CA VAL A 343 -12.18 12.33 -3.74
C VAL A 343 -12.99 12.09 -5.02
N SER A 344 -13.78 13.06 -5.47
CA SER A 344 -14.51 12.94 -6.74
C SER A 344 -13.57 12.79 -7.94
N GLU A 345 -12.45 13.51 -7.94
CA GLU A 345 -11.41 13.44 -8.98
C GLU A 345 -10.76 12.04 -9.03
N THR A 346 -10.38 11.50 -7.87
CA THR A 346 -9.78 10.16 -7.77
C THR A 346 -10.74 9.04 -8.20
N VAL A 347 -12.02 9.12 -7.81
CA VAL A 347 -13.06 8.19 -8.28
C VAL A 347 -13.22 8.25 -9.81
N ARG A 348 -13.16 9.44 -10.40
CA ARG A 348 -13.21 9.61 -11.86
C ARG A 348 -12.01 8.93 -12.54
N MET A 349 -10.79 9.13 -12.04
CA MET A 349 -9.60 8.48 -12.59
C MET A 349 -9.69 6.95 -12.53
N TYR A 350 -10.14 6.38 -11.40
CA TYR A 350 -10.30 4.93 -11.29
C TYR A 350 -11.34 4.39 -12.27
N LYS A 351 -12.44 5.13 -12.50
CA LYS A 351 -13.45 4.74 -13.48
C LYS A 351 -12.88 4.71 -14.91
N GLU A 352 -12.06 5.69 -15.28
CA GLU A 352 -11.37 5.74 -16.57
C GLU A 352 -10.38 4.59 -16.73
N GLN A 353 -9.58 4.28 -15.70
CA GLN A 353 -8.64 3.15 -15.71
C GLN A 353 -9.36 1.80 -15.88
N ILE A 354 -10.49 1.59 -15.19
CA ILE A 354 -11.31 0.39 -15.34
C ILE A 354 -11.86 0.29 -16.77
N GLN A 355 -12.28 1.41 -17.36
CA GLN A 355 -12.79 1.44 -18.73
C GLN A 355 -11.69 1.12 -19.75
N GLU A 356 -10.48 1.63 -19.56
CA GLU A 356 -9.32 1.31 -20.40
C GLU A 356 -8.94 -0.18 -20.30
N LEU A 357 -8.85 -0.72 -19.08
CA LEU A 357 -8.58 -2.15 -18.87
C LEU A 357 -9.65 -3.04 -19.50
N SER A 358 -10.93 -2.67 -19.38
CA SER A 358 -12.04 -3.37 -20.03
C SER A 358 -11.92 -3.37 -21.56
N THR A 359 -11.49 -2.24 -22.14
CA THR A 359 -11.28 -2.10 -23.58
C THR A 359 -10.11 -2.98 -24.06
N ARG A 360 -8.97 -2.95 -23.37
CA ARG A 360 -7.81 -3.81 -23.68
C ARG A 360 -8.13 -5.30 -23.55
N LEU A 361 -8.91 -5.68 -22.54
CA LEU A 361 -9.36 -7.06 -22.36
C LEU A 361 -10.22 -7.52 -23.55
N LYS A 362 -11.12 -6.65 -24.02
CA LYS A 362 -11.98 -6.93 -25.18
C LYS A 362 -11.17 -7.10 -26.46
N GLU A 363 -10.17 -6.24 -26.69
CA GLU A 363 -9.26 -6.34 -27.83
C GLU A 363 -8.44 -7.65 -27.81
N ALA A 364 -7.81 -7.96 -26.67
CA ALA A 364 -7.03 -9.19 -26.50
C ALA A 364 -7.87 -10.47 -26.71
N GLN A 365 -9.12 -10.47 -26.27
CA GLN A 365 -10.04 -11.58 -26.46
C GLN A 365 -10.37 -11.82 -27.94
N THR A 366 -10.51 -10.77 -28.75
CA THR A 366 -10.76 -10.91 -30.20
C THR A 366 -9.56 -11.45 -30.98
N THR A 367 -8.34 -11.19 -30.52
CA THR A 367 -7.11 -11.66 -31.19
C THR A 367 -6.78 -13.13 -30.95
N MET A 368 -7.26 -13.72 -29.86
CA MET A 368 -6.94 -15.11 -29.45
C MET A 368 -7.66 -16.20 -30.25
N PHE A 369 -8.69 -15.85 -31.04
CA PHE A 369 -9.55 -16.83 -31.74
C PHE A 369 -9.57 -16.68 -33.27
N GLN A 370 -8.49 -16.18 -33.88
CA GLN A 370 -8.42 -16.05 -35.33
C GLN A 370 -8.16 -17.42 -36.01
N PRO A 371 -8.94 -17.82 -37.05
CA PRO A 371 -8.70 -19.06 -37.78
C PRO A 371 -7.31 -19.09 -38.43
N VAL A 372 -6.60 -20.21 -38.31
CA VAL A 372 -5.30 -20.42 -38.96
C VAL A 372 -5.54 -20.56 -40.46
N ARG A 373 -5.12 -19.57 -41.27
CA ARG A 373 -5.20 -19.67 -42.73
C ARG A 373 -4.15 -20.64 -43.26
N LEU A 374 -4.52 -21.90 -43.42
CA LEU A 374 -3.69 -22.90 -44.10
C LEU A 374 -3.79 -22.71 -45.62
N SER A 375 -2.68 -22.30 -46.24
CA SER A 375 -2.52 -22.32 -47.70
C SER A 375 -2.04 -23.72 -48.11
N VAL A 376 -2.96 -24.58 -48.54
CA VAL A 376 -2.62 -25.94 -48.97
C VAL A 376 -2.38 -25.95 -50.48
N SER A 377 -1.12 -26.12 -50.90
CA SER A 377 -0.76 -26.40 -52.30
C SER A 377 -1.25 -27.80 -52.69
N SER A 378 -2.06 -27.83 -53.75
CA SER A 378 -2.76 -29.01 -54.25
C SER A 378 -1.88 -29.86 -55.16
N GLU A 379 -1.11 -30.81 -54.61
CA GLU A 379 -0.61 -31.95 -55.38
C GLU A 379 -0.64 -33.24 -54.52
N SER A 380 -1.69 -34.05 -54.66
CA SER A 380 -1.63 -35.52 -54.47
C SER A 380 -2.99 -36.19 -54.75
N ASP A 381 -2.93 -37.22 -55.61
CA ASP A 381 -4.06 -37.98 -56.16
C ASP A 381 -4.69 -39.00 -55.18
N SER A 382 -5.42 -38.53 -54.16
CA SER A 382 -6.38 -39.36 -53.41
C SER A 382 -7.69 -38.62 -53.13
N LEU A 383 -8.51 -38.46 -54.17
CA LEU A 383 -9.75 -37.64 -54.20
C LEU A 383 -10.75 -37.89 -53.06
N SER A 384 -10.78 -39.08 -52.44
CA SER A 384 -11.72 -39.40 -51.36
C SER A 384 -11.22 -38.98 -49.96
N GLU A 385 -9.95 -39.22 -49.64
CA GLU A 385 -9.35 -38.87 -48.35
C GLU A 385 -9.05 -37.37 -48.25
N PHE A 386 -8.71 -36.74 -49.38
CA PHE A 386 -8.54 -35.28 -49.45
C PHE A 386 -9.87 -34.53 -49.26
N ALA A 387 -10.98 -35.10 -49.72
CA ALA A 387 -12.32 -34.52 -49.55
C ALA A 387 -12.79 -34.57 -48.09
N SER A 388 -12.55 -35.68 -47.37
CA SER A 388 -12.90 -35.78 -45.94
C SER A 388 -12.03 -34.85 -45.09
N PHE A 389 -10.73 -34.73 -45.38
CA PHE A 389 -9.83 -33.80 -44.72
C PHE A 389 -10.25 -32.34 -44.91
N THR A 390 -10.55 -31.93 -46.15
CA THR A 390 -11.01 -30.57 -46.46
C THR A 390 -12.34 -30.25 -45.76
N THR A 391 -13.22 -31.24 -45.59
CA THR A 391 -14.49 -31.09 -44.87
C THR A 391 -14.24 -30.91 -43.38
N ASN A 392 -13.32 -31.66 -42.79
CA ASN A 392 -12.93 -31.53 -41.38
C ASN A 392 -12.23 -30.20 -41.07
N VAL A 393 -11.39 -29.68 -41.98
CA VAL A 393 -10.79 -28.34 -41.84
C VAL A 393 -11.85 -27.24 -41.87
N LYS A 394 -12.82 -27.31 -42.78
CA LYS A 394 -13.94 -26.35 -42.82
C LYS A 394 -14.82 -26.43 -41.57
N LEU A 395 -15.05 -27.65 -41.05
CA LEU A 395 -15.82 -27.86 -39.82
C LEU A 395 -15.07 -27.33 -38.59
N TYR A 396 -13.74 -27.53 -38.54
CA TYR A 396 -12.86 -26.97 -37.52
C TYR A 396 -12.94 -25.44 -37.50
N ASP A 397 -12.72 -24.78 -38.65
CA ASP A 397 -12.75 -23.32 -38.76
C ASP A 397 -14.13 -22.75 -38.37
N ARG A 398 -15.21 -23.39 -38.80
CA ARG A 398 -16.58 -22.97 -38.47
C ARG A 398 -16.87 -23.12 -36.97
N THR A 399 -16.43 -24.23 -36.37
CA THR A 399 -16.62 -24.49 -34.93
C THR A 399 -15.76 -23.56 -34.08
N LEU A 400 -14.53 -23.26 -34.52
CA LEU A 400 -13.64 -22.30 -33.87
C LEU A 400 -14.19 -20.88 -33.92
N LYS A 401 -14.75 -20.47 -35.08
CA LYS A 401 -15.44 -19.18 -35.20
C LYS A 401 -16.67 -19.09 -34.30
N HIS A 402 -17.50 -20.15 -34.26
CA HIS A 402 -18.64 -20.19 -33.35
C HIS A 402 -18.20 -20.15 -31.88
N LEU A 403 -17.09 -20.79 -31.52
CA LEU A 403 -16.51 -20.72 -30.17
C LEU A 403 -16.04 -19.30 -29.84
N ALA A 404 -15.39 -18.61 -30.79
CA ALA A 404 -14.95 -17.22 -30.64
C ALA A 404 -16.13 -16.28 -30.36
N ASP A 405 -17.16 -16.34 -31.22
CA ASP A 405 -18.37 -15.52 -31.11
C ASP A 405 -19.11 -15.83 -29.80
N PHE A 406 -19.13 -17.11 -29.39
CA PHE A 406 -19.76 -17.57 -28.16
C PHE A 406 -19.03 -17.08 -26.90
N VAL A 407 -17.69 -17.15 -26.88
CA VAL A 407 -16.87 -16.66 -25.76
C VAL A 407 -16.98 -15.13 -25.65
N ASN A 408 -17.02 -14.42 -26.77
CA ASN A 408 -17.28 -12.97 -26.78
C ASN A 408 -18.67 -12.62 -26.21
N ALA A 409 -19.71 -13.31 -26.67
CA ALA A 409 -21.08 -13.11 -26.16
C ALA A 409 -21.21 -13.46 -24.68
N LEU A 410 -20.48 -14.47 -24.21
CA LEU A 410 -20.39 -14.84 -22.80
C LEU A 410 -19.77 -13.73 -21.96
N THR A 411 -18.62 -13.20 -22.37
CA THR A 411 -17.92 -12.14 -21.62
C THR A 411 -18.77 -10.89 -21.51
N THR A 412 -19.37 -10.43 -22.61
CA THR A 412 -20.21 -9.22 -22.61
C THR A 412 -21.55 -9.46 -21.88
N GLY A 413 -22.16 -10.63 -22.05
CA GLY A 413 -23.42 -10.95 -21.40
C GLY A 413 -23.29 -11.12 -19.88
N LEU A 414 -22.20 -11.72 -19.40
CA LEU A 414 -21.90 -11.84 -17.97
C LEU A 414 -21.57 -10.49 -17.35
N SER A 415 -20.82 -9.62 -18.05
CA SER A 415 -20.51 -8.28 -17.55
C SER A 415 -21.77 -7.42 -17.39
N ASP A 416 -22.64 -7.39 -18.39
CA ASP A 416 -23.85 -6.57 -18.35
C ASP A 416 -24.82 -7.06 -17.28
N SER A 417 -24.95 -8.38 -17.14
CA SER A 417 -25.80 -8.98 -16.12
C SER A 417 -25.27 -8.72 -14.70
N LEU A 418 -23.94 -8.79 -14.50
CA LEU A 418 -23.32 -8.47 -13.21
C LEU A 418 -23.50 -7.00 -12.84
N VAL A 419 -23.32 -6.08 -13.80
CA VAL A 419 -23.57 -4.64 -13.63
C VAL A 419 -25.01 -4.40 -13.20
N GLN A 420 -25.97 -5.06 -13.85
CA GLN A 420 -27.38 -4.95 -13.49
C GLN A 420 -27.65 -5.47 -12.07
N THR A 421 -27.05 -6.60 -11.67
CA THR A 421 -27.20 -7.15 -10.30
C THR A 421 -26.57 -6.21 -9.26
N LEU A 422 -25.38 -5.68 -9.53
CA LEU A 422 -24.73 -4.70 -8.67
C LEU A 422 -25.54 -3.40 -8.55
N GLY A 423 -26.17 -2.94 -9.63
CA GLY A 423 -27.07 -1.80 -9.60
C GLY A 423 -28.28 -2.03 -8.69
N THR A 424 -28.90 -3.21 -8.76
CA THR A 424 -29.99 -3.57 -7.83
C THR A 424 -29.52 -3.66 -6.38
N VAL A 425 -28.32 -4.20 -6.12
CA VAL A 425 -27.73 -4.26 -4.78
C VAL A 425 -27.38 -2.87 -4.23
N ALA A 426 -26.86 -1.97 -5.06
CA ALA A 426 -26.59 -0.59 -4.67
C ALA A 426 -27.89 0.13 -4.28
N SER A 427 -28.97 -0.07 -5.04
CA SER A 427 -30.30 0.49 -4.70
C SER A 427 -30.85 -0.04 -3.37
N LEU A 428 -30.43 -1.24 -2.95
CA LEU A 428 -30.76 -1.81 -1.64
C LEU A 428 -29.96 -1.16 -0.51
N TYR A 429 -28.73 -0.71 -0.76
CA TYR A 429 -27.85 -0.07 0.22
C TYR A 429 -28.35 1.33 0.64
N ASP A 430 -29.06 2.03 -0.25
CA ASP A 430 -29.59 3.38 0.02
C ASP A 430 -30.86 3.40 0.89
N TYR A 431 -31.43 2.23 1.24
CA TYR A 431 -32.62 2.18 2.10
C TYR A 431 -32.29 2.43 3.58
N LYS A 432 -32.87 3.48 4.17
CA LYS A 432 -32.97 3.62 5.63
C LYS A 432 -34.01 2.62 6.17
N LEU A 433 -33.63 1.83 7.16
CA LEU A 433 -34.48 0.81 7.80
C LEU A 433 -35.60 1.44 8.65
N GLU A 434 -36.73 1.76 8.00
CA GLU A 434 -37.99 2.12 8.62
C GLU A 434 -39.03 1.02 8.33
N ARG A 435 -40.09 0.91 9.13
CA ARG A 435 -41.08 -0.19 9.02
C ARG A 435 -41.72 -0.32 7.63
N ALA A 436 -41.81 0.77 6.85
CA ALA A 436 -42.32 0.77 5.48
C ALA A 436 -41.27 0.44 4.40
N SER A 437 -39.97 0.44 4.72
CA SER A 437 -38.89 0.10 3.78
C SER A 437 -38.51 -1.38 3.82
N VAL A 438 -38.93 -2.14 4.84
CA VAL A 438 -38.64 -3.58 4.97
C VAL A 438 -39.26 -4.40 3.84
N ASP A 439 -40.52 -4.13 3.45
CA ASP A 439 -41.16 -4.89 2.37
C ASP A 439 -40.55 -4.56 1.01
N ARG A 440 -40.15 -3.30 0.78
CA ARG A 440 -39.43 -2.89 -0.43
C ARG A 440 -38.04 -3.51 -0.51
N PHE A 441 -37.32 -3.57 0.62
CA PHE A 441 -36.02 -4.23 0.72
C PHE A 441 -36.15 -5.73 0.46
N LYS A 442 -37.17 -6.40 1.01
CA LYS A 442 -37.46 -7.81 0.71
C LYS A 442 -37.78 -8.04 -0.76
N SER A 443 -38.57 -7.17 -1.39
CA SER A 443 -38.86 -7.25 -2.83
C SER A 443 -37.59 -7.09 -3.67
N GLY A 444 -36.72 -6.12 -3.35
CA GLY A 444 -35.46 -5.96 -4.06
C GLY A 444 -34.48 -7.11 -3.82
N LEU A 445 -34.46 -7.70 -2.62
CA LEU A 445 -33.67 -8.92 -2.36
C LEU A 445 -34.20 -10.13 -3.14
N ALA A 446 -35.52 -10.26 -3.28
CA ALA A 446 -36.14 -11.28 -4.12
C ALA A 446 -35.81 -11.08 -5.61
N GLU A 447 -35.73 -9.84 -6.07
CA GLU A 447 -35.30 -9.48 -7.42
C GLU A 447 -33.83 -9.83 -7.66
N VAL A 448 -32.92 -9.51 -6.72
CA VAL A 448 -31.51 -9.93 -6.75
C VAL A 448 -31.38 -11.44 -6.82
N LYS A 449 -32.14 -12.16 -5.98
CA LYS A 449 -32.16 -13.63 -5.99
C LYS A 449 -32.61 -14.18 -7.34
N GLN A 450 -33.71 -13.67 -7.89
CA GLN A 450 -34.23 -14.09 -9.18
C GLN A 450 -33.22 -13.81 -10.31
N GLN A 451 -32.50 -12.69 -10.23
CA GLN A 451 -31.48 -12.34 -11.20
C GLN A 451 -30.27 -13.29 -11.14
N LEU A 452 -29.84 -13.68 -9.94
CA LEU A 452 -28.81 -14.70 -9.73
C LEU A 452 -29.22 -16.08 -10.28
N GLU A 453 -30.48 -16.50 -10.06
CA GLU A 453 -31.01 -17.77 -10.57
C GLU A 453 -31.04 -17.79 -12.11
N ARG A 454 -31.43 -16.67 -12.73
CA ARG A 454 -31.37 -16.50 -14.20
C ARG A 454 -29.93 -16.57 -14.70
N GLN A 455 -28.98 -15.90 -14.03
CA GLN A 455 -27.56 -15.96 -14.37
C GLN A 455 -27.00 -17.38 -14.28
N HIS A 456 -27.32 -18.09 -13.19
CA HIS A 456 -26.87 -19.47 -13.00
C HIS A 456 -27.41 -20.39 -14.10
N SER A 457 -28.70 -20.28 -14.43
CA SER A 457 -29.33 -21.05 -15.50
C SER A 457 -28.72 -20.75 -16.88
N TYR A 458 -28.41 -19.47 -17.14
CA TYR A 458 -27.73 -19.03 -18.36
C TYR A 458 -26.31 -19.64 -18.46
N THR A 459 -25.55 -19.61 -17.38
CA THR A 459 -24.21 -20.23 -17.30
C THR A 459 -24.26 -21.74 -17.54
N LEU A 460 -25.22 -22.45 -16.96
CA LEU A 460 -25.40 -23.89 -17.19
C LEU A 460 -25.72 -24.22 -18.66
N ASN A 461 -26.59 -23.44 -19.29
CA ASN A 461 -26.88 -23.58 -20.72
C ASN A 461 -25.62 -23.39 -21.57
N ASN A 462 -24.79 -22.42 -21.20
CA ASN A 462 -23.58 -22.11 -21.91
C ASN A 462 -22.49 -23.19 -21.78
N ILE A 463 -22.36 -23.80 -20.61
CA ILE A 463 -21.51 -24.98 -20.40
C ILE A 463 -21.94 -26.12 -21.33
N GLY A 464 -23.26 -26.33 -21.51
CA GLY A 464 -23.79 -27.32 -22.45
C GLY A 464 -23.37 -27.07 -23.90
N LYS A 465 -23.43 -25.81 -24.36
CA LYS A 465 -22.98 -25.41 -25.72
C LYS A 465 -21.47 -25.60 -25.91
N LEU A 466 -20.66 -25.22 -24.92
CA LEU A 466 -19.20 -25.46 -24.92
C LEU A 466 -18.87 -26.95 -25.02
N ARG A 467 -19.56 -27.79 -24.25
CA ARG A 467 -19.39 -29.24 -24.29
C ARG A 467 -19.75 -29.81 -25.67
N GLY A 468 -20.79 -29.28 -26.31
CA GLY A 468 -21.15 -29.63 -27.69
C GLY A 468 -20.05 -29.28 -28.70
N MET A 469 -19.46 -28.07 -28.61
CA MET A 469 -18.36 -27.67 -29.49
C MET A 469 -17.08 -28.50 -29.24
N LEU A 470 -16.75 -28.81 -28.00
CA LEU A 470 -15.62 -29.69 -27.66
C LEU A 470 -15.80 -31.10 -28.25
N SER A 471 -17.02 -31.64 -28.21
CA SER A 471 -17.33 -32.95 -28.81
C SER A 471 -17.11 -32.96 -30.33
N ILE A 472 -17.39 -31.84 -31.02
CA ILE A 472 -17.10 -31.70 -32.45
C ILE A 472 -15.57 -31.73 -32.70
N PHE A 473 -14.78 -31.01 -31.89
CA PHE A 473 -13.32 -31.05 -32.00
C PHE A 473 -12.76 -32.45 -31.73
N GLU A 474 -13.22 -33.13 -30.67
CA GLU A 474 -12.83 -34.51 -30.36
C GLU A 474 -13.12 -35.47 -31.52
N GLY A 475 -14.27 -35.31 -32.20
CA GLY A 475 -14.61 -36.06 -33.40
C GLY A 475 -13.61 -35.83 -34.53
N ILE A 476 -13.28 -34.57 -34.83
CA ILE A 476 -12.29 -34.22 -35.86
C ILE A 476 -10.90 -34.81 -35.53
N PHE A 477 -10.47 -34.74 -34.28
CA PHE A 477 -9.19 -35.32 -33.84
C PHE A 477 -9.19 -36.85 -33.93
N LYS A 478 -10.31 -37.49 -33.60
CA LYS A 478 -10.45 -38.95 -33.71
C LYS A 478 -10.35 -39.39 -35.17
N ASP A 479 -11.05 -38.71 -36.08
CA ASP A 479 -11.00 -38.98 -37.52
C ASP A 479 -9.58 -38.80 -38.08
N TYR A 480 -8.88 -37.74 -37.65
CA TYR A 480 -7.48 -37.52 -38.02
C TYR A 480 -6.55 -38.63 -37.52
N ASN A 481 -6.70 -39.04 -36.27
CA ASN A 481 -5.93 -40.14 -35.68
C ASN A 481 -6.19 -41.48 -36.38
N GLU A 482 -7.43 -41.75 -36.80
CA GLU A 482 -7.75 -42.93 -37.61
C GLU A 482 -7.11 -42.87 -38.99
N LEU A 483 -7.06 -41.69 -39.62
CA LEU A 483 -6.38 -41.49 -40.90
C LEU A 483 -4.88 -41.76 -40.76
N LEU A 484 -4.25 -41.22 -39.70
CA LEU A 484 -2.83 -41.44 -39.40
C LEU A 484 -2.50 -42.93 -39.22
N LYS A 485 -3.35 -43.67 -38.49
CA LYS A 485 -3.21 -45.12 -38.31
C LYS A 485 -3.37 -45.90 -39.63
N LYS A 486 -4.29 -45.47 -40.50
CA LYS A 486 -4.47 -46.08 -41.84
C LYS A 486 -3.26 -45.83 -42.74
N THR A 487 -2.65 -44.65 -42.70
CA THR A 487 -1.42 -44.36 -43.47
C THR A 487 -0.22 -45.18 -42.97
N LEU A 488 -0.06 -45.34 -41.65
CA LEU A 488 0.99 -46.16 -41.05
C LEU A 488 0.86 -47.65 -41.43
N THR A 489 -0.35 -48.21 -41.31
CA THR A 489 -0.62 -49.63 -41.64
C THR A 489 -0.52 -49.94 -43.15
N LYS A 490 -0.79 -48.96 -44.02
CA LYS A 490 -0.59 -49.09 -45.47
C LYS A 490 0.89 -49.14 -45.85
N THR A 491 1.75 -48.52 -45.05
CA THR A 491 3.21 -48.50 -45.25
C THR A 491 3.86 -49.84 -44.84
N GLU A 492 3.36 -50.49 -43.78
CA GLU A 492 3.82 -51.83 -43.35
C GLU A 492 3.41 -52.96 -44.33
N ASN A 493 2.22 -52.88 -44.93
CA ASN A 493 1.75 -53.90 -45.87
C ASN A 493 2.43 -53.82 -47.26
N GLN A 494 3.03 -52.69 -47.64
CA GLN A 494 3.83 -52.57 -48.87
C GLN A 494 5.25 -53.12 -48.73
N SER A 495 5.80 -53.23 -47.52
CA SER A 495 7.11 -53.85 -47.26
C SER A 495 7.13 -55.39 -47.31
N ALA A 496 5.96 -56.06 -47.36
CA ALA A 496 5.88 -57.52 -47.40
C ALA A 496 5.84 -58.12 -48.82
N SER A 497 5.79 -57.29 -49.87
CA SER A 497 5.73 -57.76 -51.26
C SER A 497 6.61 -56.89 -52.16
N THR A 498 7.93 -57.12 -52.11
CA THR A 498 8.85 -57.00 -53.27
C THR A 498 10.29 -57.27 -52.82
N ASN A 499 10.86 -58.37 -53.31
CA ASN A 499 12.31 -58.56 -53.36
C ASN A 499 12.92 -57.45 -54.23
N SER A 500 13.55 -56.43 -53.63
CA SER A 500 14.50 -55.56 -54.34
C SER A 500 15.56 -55.01 -53.39
N ALA A 501 16.76 -55.57 -53.47
CA ALA A 501 17.95 -55.13 -52.72
C ALA A 501 18.50 -53.75 -53.16
N GLY A 502 17.72 -52.95 -53.89
CA GLY A 502 18.07 -51.59 -54.32
C GLY A 502 17.34 -50.47 -53.55
N SER A 503 16.24 -50.76 -52.86
CA SER A 503 15.39 -49.74 -52.23
C SER A 503 15.72 -49.46 -50.76
N SER A 504 16.49 -50.34 -50.10
CA SER A 504 16.90 -50.15 -48.70
C SER A 504 18.00 -49.08 -48.55
N SER A 505 18.87 -48.89 -49.55
CA SER A 505 19.92 -47.86 -49.54
C SER A 505 19.33 -46.45 -49.51
N GLY A 506 18.37 -46.15 -50.39
CA GLY A 506 17.72 -44.85 -50.44
C GLY A 506 16.85 -44.54 -49.20
N SER A 507 16.25 -45.56 -48.58
CA SER A 507 15.49 -45.41 -47.34
C SER A 507 16.39 -45.12 -46.13
N VAL A 508 17.55 -45.79 -46.04
CA VAL A 508 18.55 -45.53 -44.99
C VAL A 508 19.19 -44.15 -45.17
N GLU A 509 19.49 -43.72 -46.40
CA GLU A 509 20.01 -42.37 -46.68
C GLU A 509 18.96 -41.28 -46.38
N ALA A 510 17.68 -41.50 -46.71
CA ALA A 510 16.60 -40.59 -46.37
C ALA A 510 16.39 -40.47 -44.85
N LEU A 511 16.38 -41.60 -44.12
CA LEU A 511 16.30 -41.61 -42.66
C LEU A 511 17.51 -40.96 -42.00
N THR A 512 18.72 -41.20 -42.53
CA THR A 512 19.95 -40.54 -42.05
C THR A 512 19.89 -39.04 -42.26
N SER A 513 19.43 -38.58 -43.44
CA SER A 513 19.24 -37.16 -43.73
C SER A 513 18.18 -36.52 -42.83
N ALA A 514 17.07 -37.21 -42.57
CA ALA A 514 16.02 -36.75 -41.65
C ALA A 514 16.51 -36.67 -40.20
N LEU A 515 17.32 -37.62 -39.74
CA LEU A 515 17.95 -37.58 -38.41
C LEU A 515 18.91 -36.41 -38.27
N VAL A 516 19.72 -36.14 -39.31
CA VAL A 516 20.63 -34.99 -39.33
C VAL A 516 19.85 -33.68 -39.35
N ALA A 517 18.75 -33.59 -40.10
CA ALA A 517 17.87 -32.41 -40.11
C ALA A 517 17.24 -32.16 -38.73
N ARG A 518 16.72 -33.20 -38.07
CA ARG A 518 16.19 -33.11 -36.70
C ARG A 518 17.27 -32.77 -35.67
N GLY A 519 18.49 -33.28 -35.84
CA GLY A 519 19.63 -32.92 -34.99
C GLY A 519 19.99 -31.44 -35.10
N ARG A 520 19.96 -30.88 -36.32
CA ARG A 520 20.17 -29.43 -36.54
C ARG A 520 19.05 -28.59 -35.94
N GLU A 521 17.80 -29.02 -36.10
CA GLU A 521 16.63 -28.34 -35.52
C GLU A 521 16.68 -28.34 -33.99
N LEU A 522 17.05 -29.46 -33.36
CA LEU A 522 17.27 -29.53 -31.91
C LEU A 522 18.38 -28.58 -31.45
N GLN A 523 19.49 -28.51 -32.19
CA GLN A 523 20.60 -27.62 -31.86
C GLN A 523 20.21 -26.13 -32.00
N GLN A 524 19.37 -25.81 -33.01
CA GLN A 524 18.81 -24.47 -33.19
C GLN A 524 17.86 -24.10 -32.05
N LEU A 525 16.91 -24.98 -31.72
CA LEU A 525 15.97 -24.76 -30.61
C LEU A 525 16.70 -24.65 -29.26
N GLN A 526 17.76 -25.41 -29.04
CA GLN A 526 18.54 -25.33 -27.81
C GLN A 526 19.27 -23.98 -27.68
N THR A 527 19.74 -23.42 -28.80
CA THR A 527 20.35 -22.09 -28.86
C THR A 527 19.30 -21.01 -28.61
N GLU A 528 18.11 -21.14 -29.20
CA GLU A 528 16.98 -20.22 -28.99
C GLU A 528 16.52 -20.23 -27.53
N VAL A 529 16.42 -21.40 -26.90
CA VAL A 529 16.11 -21.52 -25.47
C VAL A 529 17.17 -20.84 -24.60
N GLN A 530 18.46 -20.96 -24.91
CA GLN A 530 19.51 -20.24 -24.19
C GLN A 530 19.37 -18.72 -24.35
N GLN A 531 19.09 -18.23 -25.57
CA GLN A 531 18.88 -16.80 -25.82
C GLN A 531 17.64 -16.26 -25.10
N LEU A 532 16.54 -17.02 -25.10
CA LEU A 532 15.31 -16.64 -24.39
C LEU A 532 15.51 -16.63 -22.88
N ARG A 533 16.31 -17.56 -22.33
CA ARG A 533 16.69 -17.55 -20.91
C ARG A 533 17.51 -16.32 -20.55
N ALA A 534 18.52 -15.97 -21.35
CA ALA A 534 19.30 -14.76 -21.11
C ALA A 534 18.43 -13.49 -21.11
N ARG A 535 17.50 -13.37 -22.07
CA ARG A 535 16.54 -12.24 -22.12
C ARG A 535 15.57 -12.22 -20.93
N HIS A 536 15.21 -13.39 -20.41
CA HIS A 536 14.37 -13.49 -19.23
C HIS A 536 15.11 -12.98 -17.98
N ASP A 537 16.37 -13.38 -17.81
CA ASP A 537 17.21 -12.93 -16.69
C ASP A 537 17.42 -11.41 -16.73
N ASP A 538 17.62 -10.82 -17.92
CA ASP A 538 17.69 -9.36 -18.10
C ASP A 538 16.38 -8.66 -17.70
N ALA A 539 15.23 -9.25 -18.05
CA ALA A 539 13.93 -8.70 -17.69
C ALA A 539 13.67 -8.74 -16.17
N GLU A 540 14.14 -9.79 -15.48
CA GLU A 540 14.10 -9.86 -14.02
C GLU A 540 14.99 -8.81 -13.36
N LEU A 541 16.20 -8.59 -13.90
CA LEU A 541 17.11 -7.55 -13.41
C LEU A 541 16.51 -6.14 -13.58
N LEU A 542 15.97 -5.84 -14.76
CA LEU A 542 15.31 -4.55 -15.03
C LEU A 542 14.09 -4.35 -14.13
N ARG A 543 13.34 -5.42 -13.84
CA ARG A 543 12.21 -5.36 -12.91
C ARG A 543 12.66 -5.04 -11.49
N ALA A 544 13.75 -5.67 -11.02
CA ALA A 544 14.33 -5.36 -9.72
C ALA A 544 14.82 -3.91 -9.65
N GLN A 545 15.47 -3.42 -10.71
CA GLN A 545 15.92 -2.03 -10.80
C GLN A 545 14.75 -1.03 -10.76
N LEU A 546 13.66 -1.31 -11.47
CA LEU A 546 12.45 -0.47 -11.42
C LEU A 546 11.80 -0.45 -10.03
N LEU A 547 11.79 -1.58 -9.32
CA LEU A 547 11.30 -1.66 -7.95
C LEU A 547 12.17 -0.84 -6.99
N GLN A 548 13.49 -0.91 -7.14
CA GLN A 548 14.42 -0.10 -6.35
C GLN A 548 14.17 1.40 -6.59
N TYR A 549 14.11 1.83 -7.86
CA TYR A 549 13.84 3.24 -8.18
C TYR A 549 12.49 3.73 -7.69
N LYS A 550 11.47 2.87 -7.73
CA LYS A 550 10.17 3.21 -7.15
C LYS A 550 10.29 3.44 -5.63
N SER A 551 10.97 2.54 -4.93
CA SER A 551 11.21 2.66 -3.48
C SER A 551 11.98 3.94 -3.15
N ASP A 552 13.06 4.22 -3.89
CA ASP A 552 13.89 5.41 -3.68
C ASP A 552 13.10 6.71 -3.95
N PHE A 553 12.28 6.71 -5.00
CA PHE A 553 11.40 7.83 -5.31
C PHE A 553 10.34 8.07 -4.22
N GLU A 554 9.74 7.00 -3.69
CA GLU A 554 8.74 7.09 -2.62
C GLU A 554 9.37 7.63 -1.32
N ALA A 555 10.57 7.17 -0.97
CA ALA A 555 11.33 7.66 0.18
C ALA A 555 11.72 9.14 0.02
N GLU A 556 12.22 9.55 -1.15
CA GLU A 556 12.55 10.96 -1.44
C GLU A 556 11.30 11.85 -1.38
N ARG A 557 10.17 11.37 -1.88
CA ARG A 557 8.89 12.10 -1.82
C ARG A 557 8.43 12.30 -0.38
N GLU A 558 8.52 11.27 0.46
CA GLU A 558 8.17 11.36 1.87
C GLU A 558 9.10 12.32 2.62
N ALA A 559 10.42 12.22 2.39
CA ALA A 559 11.39 13.16 2.96
C ALA A 559 11.10 14.60 2.54
N ARG A 560 10.75 14.85 1.28
CA ARG A 560 10.36 16.19 0.79
C ARG A 560 9.07 16.70 1.41
N ALA A 561 8.06 15.84 1.57
CA ALA A 561 6.81 16.22 2.23
C ALA A 561 7.08 16.64 3.68
N LYS A 562 7.94 15.91 4.39
CA LYS A 562 8.35 16.24 5.76
C LYS A 562 9.10 17.58 5.82
N MET A 563 10.09 17.78 4.96
CA MET A 563 10.82 19.05 4.90
C MET A 563 9.92 20.23 4.54
N ALA A 564 8.91 20.04 3.68
CA ALA A 564 7.95 21.07 3.35
C ALA A 564 7.10 21.46 4.57
N SER A 565 6.62 20.47 5.34
CA SER A 565 5.92 20.71 6.61
C SER A 565 6.79 21.46 7.62
N GLU A 566 8.02 20.99 7.85
CA GLU A 566 8.97 21.64 8.78
C GLU A 566 9.28 23.08 8.35
N LYS A 567 9.39 23.34 7.04
CA LYS A 567 9.56 24.69 6.50
C LYS A 567 8.36 25.58 6.81
N ASP A 568 7.14 25.08 6.62
CA ASP A 568 5.92 25.84 6.87
C ASP A 568 5.76 26.15 8.37
N ASP A 569 6.14 25.21 9.25
CA ASP A 569 6.21 25.42 10.70
C ASP A 569 7.20 26.53 11.05
N VAL A 570 8.44 26.45 10.56
CA VAL A 570 9.48 27.47 10.81
C VAL A 570 9.07 28.85 10.27
N VAL A 571 8.42 28.91 9.10
CA VAL A 571 7.91 30.16 8.54
C VAL A 571 6.81 30.76 9.42
N THR A 572 5.93 29.91 9.97
CA THR A 572 4.86 30.33 10.86
C THR A 572 5.42 30.85 12.18
N ASP A 573 6.39 30.15 12.75
CA ASP A 573 7.11 30.59 13.96
C ASP A 573 7.82 31.92 13.74
N PHE A 574 8.55 32.05 12.62
CA PHE A 574 9.23 33.29 12.27
C PHE A 574 8.26 34.47 12.15
N ARG A 575 7.11 34.29 11.48
CA ARG A 575 6.06 35.32 11.39
C ARG A 575 5.52 35.70 12.76
N THR A 576 5.33 34.72 13.64
CA THR A 576 4.82 34.94 15.00
C THR A 576 5.83 35.70 15.85
N SER A 577 7.11 35.30 15.82
CA SER A 577 8.20 36.01 16.49
C SER A 577 8.39 37.43 15.95
N GLN A 578 8.30 37.63 14.63
CA GLN A 578 8.38 38.95 14.02
C GLN A 578 7.24 39.86 14.50
N LYS A 579 6.01 39.34 14.55
CA LYS A 579 4.84 40.09 15.06
C LYS A 579 5.01 40.45 16.53
N ARG A 580 5.53 39.53 17.35
CA ARG A 580 5.84 39.78 18.77
C ARG A 580 6.92 40.85 18.93
N ASN A 581 7.98 40.80 18.13
CA ASN A 581 9.03 41.83 18.14
C ASN A 581 8.47 43.21 17.74
N GLN A 582 7.64 43.30 16.72
CA GLN A 582 6.97 44.55 16.34
C GLN A 582 6.07 45.09 17.46
N GLU A 583 5.38 44.20 18.19
CA GLU A 583 4.55 44.60 19.33
C GLU A 583 5.41 45.11 20.49
N LEU A 584 6.50 44.41 20.82
CA LEU A 584 7.45 44.87 21.84
C LEU A 584 8.13 46.20 21.46
N GLU A 585 8.46 46.40 20.18
CA GLU A 585 8.98 47.67 19.67
C GLU A 585 7.97 48.81 19.87
N LYS A 586 6.68 48.56 19.57
CA LYS A 586 5.61 49.54 19.84
C LYS A 586 5.49 49.84 21.32
N GLN A 587 5.49 48.82 22.18
CA GLN A 587 5.44 48.99 23.64
C GLN A 587 6.65 49.79 24.15
N LEU A 588 7.85 49.52 23.63
CA LEU A 588 9.05 50.30 23.96
C LEU A 588 8.94 51.76 23.49
N ASP A 589 8.38 52.01 22.32
CA ASP A 589 8.12 53.37 21.81
C ASP A 589 7.03 54.10 22.63
N GLU A 590 6.01 53.39 23.11
CA GLU A 590 5.01 53.94 24.03
C GLU A 590 5.62 54.29 25.38
N VAL A 591 6.45 53.42 25.95
CA VAL A 591 7.22 53.69 27.17
C VAL A 591 8.16 54.88 26.96
N ARG A 592 8.80 55.00 25.78
CA ARG A 592 9.63 56.16 25.43
C ARG A 592 8.82 57.46 25.43
N LYS A 593 7.58 57.44 24.94
CA LYS A 593 6.68 58.60 24.92
C LYS A 593 6.16 58.97 26.32
N LEU A 594 5.80 57.97 27.13
CA LEU A 594 5.19 58.15 28.46
C LEU A 594 6.22 58.40 29.57
N SER A 595 7.45 57.90 29.44
CA SER A 595 8.52 58.05 30.43
C SER A 595 9.92 58.14 29.80
N PRO A 596 10.28 59.30 29.22
CA PRO A 596 11.56 59.49 28.52
C PRO A 596 12.80 59.27 29.41
N GLY A 597 12.70 59.58 30.71
CA GLY A 597 13.80 59.46 31.67
C GLY A 597 14.17 58.00 32.02
N ILE A 598 13.17 57.12 32.13
CA ILE A 598 13.39 55.70 32.45
C ILE A 598 13.93 54.96 31.23
N PHE A 599 13.37 55.22 30.05
CA PHE A 599 13.85 54.64 28.78
C PHE A 599 15.35 54.93 28.55
N ARG A 600 15.78 56.17 28.80
CA ARG A 600 17.19 56.60 28.64
C ARG A 600 18.15 55.94 29.64
N THR A 601 17.65 55.57 30.82
CA THR A 601 18.44 54.96 31.90
C THR A 601 18.63 53.45 31.68
N VAL A 602 17.63 52.77 31.11
CA VAL A 602 17.66 51.32 30.83
C VAL A 602 18.38 50.99 29.52
N THR A 603 18.28 51.86 28.50
CA THR A 603 18.94 51.65 27.19
C THR A 603 20.37 52.19 27.12
N SER A 604 20.81 53.00 28.08
CA SER A 604 22.21 53.43 28.18
C SER A 604 23.08 52.27 28.63
N LYS A 605 23.87 51.71 27.70
CA LYS A 605 24.93 50.73 28.01
C LYS A 605 25.84 51.27 29.11
N LYS A 606 25.87 50.57 30.24
CA LYS A 606 26.83 50.75 31.34
C LYS A 606 28.22 50.38 30.82
N THR A 607 29.05 51.38 30.52
CA THR A 607 30.49 51.18 30.32
C THR A 607 31.13 50.94 31.69
N THR A 608 31.42 49.68 32.02
CA THR A 608 32.25 49.34 33.18
C THR A 608 33.72 49.23 32.76
N PRO A 609 34.66 49.78 33.56
CA PRO A 609 36.08 49.76 33.26
C PRO A 609 36.70 48.45 33.75
N SER A 610 37.37 47.72 32.87
CA SER A 610 38.29 46.65 33.27
C SER A 610 39.61 46.82 32.53
N SER A 611 40.66 46.79 33.33
CA SER A 611 42.06 47.08 33.07
C SER A 611 42.71 46.18 32.03
N SER A 612 43.39 46.80 31.05
CA SER A 612 44.48 46.18 30.28
C SER A 612 45.78 46.92 30.62
N PRO A 613 46.92 46.23 30.85
CA PRO A 613 48.19 46.91 30.90
C PRO A 613 48.77 47.07 29.48
N THR A 614 49.17 48.30 29.18
CA THR A 614 50.28 48.70 28.29
C THR A 614 50.26 48.32 26.81
N ALA A 615 49.95 49.29 25.95
CA ALA A 615 50.96 49.98 25.14
C ALA A 615 50.43 51.32 24.61
N ALA A 616 51.29 52.33 24.67
CA ALA A 616 51.01 53.75 24.49
C ALA A 616 50.63 54.17 23.06
N GLY A 617 49.84 55.25 22.94
CA GLY A 617 49.71 55.96 21.67
C GLY A 617 48.53 56.93 21.54
N THR A 618 48.57 58.03 22.30
CA THR A 618 48.08 59.36 21.94
C THR A 618 46.67 59.53 21.34
N THR A 619 45.85 60.24 22.12
CA THR A 619 44.57 60.88 21.79
C THR A 619 44.54 61.65 20.46
N ARG A 620 43.52 61.39 19.64
CA ARG A 620 42.79 62.43 18.89
C ARG A 620 41.42 61.94 18.41
N THR A 621 40.41 62.74 18.73
CA THR A 621 39.04 62.68 18.20
C THR A 621 39.02 62.89 16.69
N THR A 622 38.52 61.92 15.93
CA THR A 622 38.11 62.09 14.53
C THR A 622 36.96 61.13 14.24
N THR A 623 35.86 61.69 13.75
CA THR A 623 34.78 60.98 13.04
C THR A 623 35.39 60.11 11.94
N GLY A 624 35.48 58.79 12.17
CA GLY A 624 36.14 57.86 11.26
C GLY A 624 35.17 57.32 10.22
N ASN A 625 35.24 57.88 9.01
CA ASN A 625 34.68 57.34 7.78
C ASN A 625 35.03 55.85 7.64
N VAL A 626 34.03 54.96 7.62
CA VAL A 626 34.23 53.53 7.37
C VAL A 626 34.48 53.36 5.87
N MET A 627 35.72 53.08 5.47
CA MET A 627 36.02 52.67 4.10
C MET A 627 35.61 51.21 3.88
N TYR A 628 34.63 51.00 3.01
CA TYR A 628 34.22 49.70 2.50
C TYR A 628 35.14 49.30 1.34
N THR A 629 35.52 48.03 1.25
CA THR A 629 36.35 47.49 0.16
C THR A 629 35.65 46.29 -0.46
N CYS A 630 35.59 46.23 -1.80
CA CYS A 630 34.92 45.16 -2.51
C CYS A 630 35.61 43.82 -2.25
N PRO A 631 34.92 42.80 -1.69
CA PRO A 631 35.54 41.51 -1.44
C PRO A 631 35.75 40.69 -2.72
N LYS A 632 35.13 41.04 -3.85
CA LYS A 632 35.30 40.31 -5.12
C LYS A 632 36.57 40.75 -5.86
N CYS A 633 36.78 42.05 -6.06
CA CYS A 633 37.95 42.55 -6.78
C CYS A 633 39.13 42.98 -5.88
N MET A 634 38.87 43.18 -4.57
CA MET A 634 39.84 43.62 -3.54
C MET A 634 40.63 44.90 -3.88
N THR A 635 40.23 45.61 -4.93
CA THR A 635 40.96 46.74 -5.52
C THR A 635 40.18 48.04 -5.44
N PHE A 636 38.84 47.96 -5.35
CA PHE A 636 37.98 49.12 -5.19
C PHE A 636 37.57 49.29 -3.72
N SER A 637 37.79 50.50 -3.19
CA SER A 637 37.37 50.91 -1.85
C SER A 637 36.66 52.26 -1.90
N SER A 638 35.59 52.42 -1.12
CA SER A 638 34.83 53.66 -0.98
C SER A 638 34.33 53.82 0.44
N ASP A 639 34.27 55.06 0.93
CA ASP A 639 33.68 55.43 2.22
C ASP A 639 32.14 55.59 2.16
N GLN A 640 31.55 55.51 0.97
CA GLN A 640 30.11 55.61 0.76
C GLN A 640 29.50 54.25 0.45
N TYR A 641 28.61 53.78 1.33
CA TYR A 641 27.97 52.46 1.20
C TYR A 641 27.22 52.30 -0.14
N LYS A 642 26.51 53.34 -0.59
CA LYS A 642 25.77 53.34 -1.87
C LYS A 642 26.67 53.09 -3.08
N VAL A 643 27.84 53.73 -3.10
CA VAL A 643 28.83 53.58 -4.18
C VAL A 643 29.46 52.19 -4.12
N MET A 644 29.58 51.62 -2.92
CA MET A 644 30.07 50.27 -2.74
C MET A 644 29.07 49.21 -3.22
N GLU A 645 27.78 49.43 -2.96
CA GLU A 645 26.66 48.59 -3.41
C GLU A 645 26.59 48.57 -4.95
N ASP A 646 26.59 49.74 -5.60
CA ASP A 646 26.58 49.85 -7.07
C ASP A 646 27.81 49.19 -7.73
N HIS A 647 29.00 49.34 -7.11
CA HIS A 647 30.19 48.65 -7.59
C HIS A 647 30.09 47.15 -7.39
N PHE A 648 29.53 46.67 -6.27
CA PHE A 648 29.42 45.25 -5.99
C PHE A 648 28.50 44.56 -7.00
N ASP A 649 27.38 45.19 -7.34
CA ASP A 649 26.45 44.70 -8.37
C ASP A 649 27.12 44.63 -9.74
N PHE A 650 27.82 45.70 -10.17
CA PHE A 650 28.57 45.67 -11.42
C PHE A 650 29.70 44.64 -11.41
N CYS A 651 30.43 44.55 -10.30
CA CYS A 651 31.54 43.63 -10.16
C CYS A 651 31.05 42.17 -10.15
N LEU A 652 29.82 41.90 -9.73
CA LEU A 652 29.19 40.58 -9.77
C LEU A 652 28.82 40.15 -11.20
N ASP A 653 28.40 41.08 -12.05
CA ASP A 653 27.89 40.83 -13.40
C ASP A 653 28.95 40.71 -14.51
N ASP A 654 30.20 41.15 -14.30
CA ASP A 654 31.29 40.91 -15.26
C ASP A 654 31.79 39.44 -15.20
N PHE A 655 31.53 38.70 -16.29
CA PHE A 655 32.06 37.37 -16.65
C PHE A 655 32.79 37.42 -17.99
#